data_AF-A0A7S4VC09-F1
#
_entry.id   AF-A0A7S4VC09-F1
#
_cell.length_a   1.000
_cell.length_b   1.000
_cell.length_c   1.000
_cell.angle_alpha   90.00
_cell.angle_beta   90.00
_cell.angle_gamma   90.00
#
_symmetry.space_group_name_H-M   'P 1'
#
loop_
_entity.id
_entity.type
_entity.pdbx_description
1 polymer ?
#
loop_
_entity_poly.entity_id
_entity_poly.type
_entity_poly.pdbx_seq_one_letter_code
_entity_poly.pdbx_strand_id
1 'polypeptide(L)'
;VVVTFVTQSRGRPSEVAFAKEGVSLPSEYVQGQVSTYSSYICPSNFHLRKPALGPYPALPDEELAALVNTSAFMPNTSASYLNLASASDAWKELDNGCILYKNPLGFSQSPYIHTVMLKDLEPRTAYHYRLGAQSGREFNFTTPPAVGFSDPSTPFRLGVWADVGVTNVSLAVMKEMLSYSPELVLLVGDFSYADGWPHRWDLFGRMSEPLMSGVVTLGVPGNHEIEAGRQQGQDWMHRYPVPFRASGSETAMWYSYEAGLVHFLCLAGSYAPTGEDSPQFQFAFEDLQRVNRTRTPWIVVQFHTPWYNSNNHHYQEGWLHQHDMEDMFFIHGVDLVFNGHIHSYERSHPVYKEQVNSCGPTHIVIGDAGNYEGPALPWRLPRPLWSAFRESSFGAGLLTVHNSTHAEWEWRRAACVQKSDTQAGYYTWDGVSGPEAGPRCSTTGDTSSQSFETSDRVMVVRDVAACPSRLAGDGKGWPAQAPAPAPPAAPTARRRLAAETRALRAVAAADAAQESARQQAVSVGPAPVPAGVTRSLPRPPPSLPLSLEEAQRLAAGASLETRRLEDLDVVQQVHVGLAGPGEAVVTFVTWARGVSSEVYYTEGTEMTQAWLASGEVSTYITHICPTGGKLRYPKMGDRVPLPDEELAKVVDTSRFLPITSDSYLHLFFPSQAWDHLDKRCVVYKNPKGYHQAPYIHTAVLTGLKPRTKYTYRPKAGTRQFSFVTPPAPGPIEPGKPFKIGVWADVGITNVSWTVMQQVKAANPELVLLVGDYSYADGWSSRWDVFGTMMEPLMAAVPTLGVPGNHEISEGRYQGVDWMFRYPIPYRESGSESPMWYSYETGPVHILGLAGSYAPSDKSSPQYLFAKEDLRHVDRYRTPWVVVQFHTPWYNSNKNHYQEGYKHQQDMEELFYTYGVDIVFNGHVHSYERSHRVYKNKVDPLGPMHIVIGDAGNYDGPALPWVEPQPEWSAVRESAFGSGVLTVFNATHAEWAWRRAACAYRGSPIGDHSWWYASTWHGNSSCSTEGDNSAQKSEPSDAVMLIRGEVPARVRPRASWWSWALIGTATAVAGLLVGTMLVMSVLKALRKKKLQSRSLSGISEDFELPAEAESTEMASGTAAAADTPGYATVPQQLRSQ
;
A
#
# COMPACT_ATOMS: atom_id res chain seq x y z
N VAL A 1 -16.12 7.15 16.73
CA VAL A 1 -15.18 6.02 17.01
C VAL A 1 -15.26 5.06 15.84
N VAL A 2 -14.15 4.43 15.43
CA VAL A 2 -14.14 3.43 14.36
C VAL A 2 -13.82 2.06 14.97
N VAL A 3 -14.66 1.06 14.70
CA VAL A 3 -14.44 -0.33 15.10
C VAL A 3 -13.88 -1.08 13.91
N THR A 4 -12.70 -1.67 14.07
CA THR A 4 -12.07 -2.53 13.06
C THR A 4 -12.02 -3.97 13.53
N PHE A 5 -12.41 -4.92 12.68
CA PHE A 5 -12.33 -6.35 12.99
C PHE A 5 -12.02 -7.17 11.73
N VAL A 6 -11.53 -8.40 11.89
CA VAL A 6 -11.07 -9.24 10.77
C VAL A 6 -11.84 -10.56 10.69
N THR A 7 -12.06 -11.06 9.48
CA THR A 7 -12.67 -12.37 9.23
C THR A 7 -11.93 -13.15 8.15
N GLN A 8 -11.98 -14.48 8.22
CA GLN A 8 -11.32 -15.38 7.25
C GLN A 8 -12.20 -15.73 6.04
N SER A 9 -13.50 -15.43 6.09
CA SER A 9 -14.47 -15.85 5.07
C SER A 9 -15.19 -14.67 4.45
N ARG A 10 -15.31 -14.66 3.12
CA ARG A 10 -16.10 -13.69 2.36
C ARG A 10 -17.58 -13.73 2.77
N GLY A 11 -18.29 -12.61 2.58
CA GLY A 11 -19.74 -12.54 2.75
C GLY A 11 -20.22 -12.45 4.21
N ARG A 12 -19.30 -12.26 5.17
CA ARG A 12 -19.69 -11.90 6.55
C ARG A 12 -20.19 -10.45 6.56
N PRO A 13 -21.32 -10.15 7.23
CA PRO A 13 -21.79 -8.78 7.37
C PRO A 13 -20.75 -7.90 8.06
N SER A 14 -20.47 -6.72 7.49
CA SER A 14 -19.67 -5.67 8.13
C SER A 14 -20.61 -4.82 8.95
N GLU A 15 -20.90 -5.24 10.18
CA GLU A 15 -21.94 -4.58 10.97
C GLU A 15 -21.67 -4.64 12.47
N VAL A 16 -21.99 -3.57 13.19
CA VAL A 16 -21.83 -3.45 14.65
C VAL A 16 -23.09 -2.88 15.27
N ALA A 17 -23.63 -3.55 16.29
CA ALA A 17 -24.63 -2.99 17.19
C ALA A 17 -23.92 -2.43 18.42
N PHE A 18 -24.32 -1.27 18.91
CA PHE A 18 -23.73 -0.65 20.09
C PHE A 18 -24.79 0.08 20.92
N ALA A 19 -24.56 0.17 22.23
CA ALA A 19 -25.41 0.91 23.15
C ALA A 19 -24.59 1.38 24.37
N LYS A 20 -25.08 2.40 25.07
CA LYS A 20 -24.49 2.81 26.35
C LYS A 20 -24.52 1.64 27.33
N GLU A 21 -23.52 1.55 28.19
CA GLU A 21 -23.48 0.54 29.24
C GLU A 21 -24.77 0.58 30.09
N GLY A 22 -25.34 -0.60 30.38
CA GLY A 22 -26.62 -0.74 31.09
C GLY A 22 -27.87 -0.63 30.20
N VAL A 23 -27.74 -0.30 28.92
CA VAL A 23 -28.84 -0.33 27.92
C VAL A 23 -28.72 -1.61 27.10
N SER A 24 -29.80 -2.27 26.70
CA SER A 24 -29.69 -3.42 25.80
C SER A 24 -29.27 -3.01 24.39
N LEU A 25 -28.42 -3.81 23.74
CA LEU A 25 -28.06 -3.59 22.33
C LEU A 25 -29.32 -3.58 21.44
N PRO A 26 -29.39 -2.66 20.47
CA PRO A 26 -30.47 -2.61 19.50
C PRO A 26 -30.47 -3.85 18.60
N SER A 27 -31.61 -4.14 17.98
CA SER A 27 -31.72 -5.15 16.92
C SER A 27 -31.13 -4.67 15.59
N GLU A 28 -31.00 -3.36 15.41
CA GLU A 28 -30.42 -2.73 14.23
C GLU A 28 -28.90 -2.60 14.37
N TYR A 29 -28.18 -2.89 13.29
CA TYR A 29 -26.73 -2.81 13.25
C TYR A 29 -26.29 -1.67 12.33
N VAL A 30 -25.26 -0.94 12.76
CA VAL A 30 -24.56 0.03 11.92
C VAL A 30 -23.74 -0.73 10.89
N GLN A 31 -23.98 -0.44 9.62
CA GLN A 31 -23.25 -1.05 8.52
C GLN A 31 -21.89 -0.36 8.33
N GLY A 32 -20.89 -1.15 7.99
CA GLY A 32 -19.53 -0.72 7.68
C GLY A 32 -19.10 -1.13 6.28
N GLN A 33 -17.79 -1.09 6.08
CA GLN A 33 -17.14 -1.43 4.83
C GLN A 33 -16.22 -2.64 5.03
N VAL A 34 -16.05 -3.41 3.96
CA VAL A 34 -15.08 -4.51 3.91
C VAL A 34 -13.99 -4.13 2.92
N SER A 35 -12.75 -4.38 3.31
CA SER A 35 -11.59 -4.23 2.43
C SER A 35 -10.67 -5.44 2.56
N THR A 36 -9.85 -5.65 1.53
CA THR A 36 -8.72 -6.57 1.56
C THR A 36 -7.61 -6.01 0.68
N TYR A 37 -6.38 -6.44 0.94
CA TYR A 37 -5.19 -5.98 0.21
C TYR A 37 -4.26 -7.15 -0.09
N SER A 38 -3.52 -7.06 -1.19
CA SER A 38 -2.50 -8.03 -1.58
C SER A 38 -1.13 -7.37 -1.41
N SER A 39 -0.20 -8.07 -0.78
CA SER A 39 1.14 -7.56 -0.52
C SER A 39 2.20 -8.60 -0.85
N TYR A 40 3.38 -8.14 -1.26
CA TYR A 40 4.52 -9.05 -1.42
C TYR A 40 5.08 -9.49 -0.08
N ILE A 41 5.51 -10.75 -0.02
CA ILE A 41 6.34 -11.24 1.07
C ILE A 41 7.80 -10.89 0.77
N CYS A 42 8.20 -9.67 1.11
CA CYS A 42 9.55 -9.14 0.88
C CYS A 42 10.28 -8.92 2.21
N PRO A 43 10.84 -9.95 2.85
CA PRO A 43 11.53 -9.77 4.13
C PRO A 43 12.72 -8.82 3.99
N SER A 44 12.98 -8.04 5.03
CA SER A 44 14.23 -7.28 5.13
C SER A 44 15.44 -8.24 5.06
N ASN A 45 16.37 -7.95 4.15
CA ASN A 45 17.67 -8.62 4.04
C ASN A 45 17.68 -10.16 3.90
N PHE A 46 16.69 -10.79 3.24
CA PHE A 46 16.61 -12.26 3.00
C PHE A 46 16.55 -13.11 4.28
N HIS A 47 16.18 -12.46 5.37
CA HIS A 47 16.48 -12.92 6.70
C HIS A 47 15.23 -12.70 7.55
N LEU A 48 14.40 -13.73 7.66
CA LEU A 48 13.34 -13.73 8.67
C LEU A 48 13.99 -14.06 10.01
N ARG A 49 13.90 -13.17 11.01
CA ARG A 49 14.26 -13.55 12.39
C ARG A 49 13.32 -14.70 12.80
N LYS A 50 13.88 -15.84 13.23
CA LYS A 50 13.11 -17.04 13.62
C LYS A 50 12.04 -16.65 14.66
N PRO A 51 10.76 -16.94 14.40
CA PRO A 51 10.19 -18.24 14.77
C PRO A 51 9.48 -18.93 13.59
N ALA A 52 9.36 -20.27 13.67
CA ALA A 52 8.90 -21.14 12.59
C ALA A 52 7.45 -20.86 12.18
N LEU A 53 7.21 -20.54 10.91
CA LEU A 53 5.87 -20.33 10.38
C LEU A 53 5.72 -21.13 9.07
N GLY A 54 5.09 -22.30 9.20
CA GLY A 54 4.47 -23.01 8.08
C GLY A 54 3.14 -22.38 7.68
N PRO A 55 2.47 -22.88 6.63
CA PRO A 55 1.15 -22.40 6.25
C PRO A 55 0.14 -22.85 7.30
N TYR A 56 -0.41 -21.92 8.08
CA TYR A 56 -1.43 -22.28 9.04
C TYR A 56 -2.72 -21.47 8.87
N PRO A 57 -3.89 -22.13 8.99
CA PRO A 57 -5.15 -21.48 9.33
C PRO A 57 -5.07 -20.85 10.73
N ALA A 58 -6.10 -20.11 11.13
CA ALA A 58 -6.20 -19.46 12.45
C ALA A 58 -5.71 -20.38 13.59
N LEU A 59 -4.59 -20.00 14.20
CA LEU A 59 -3.95 -20.78 15.26
C LEU A 59 -4.75 -20.65 16.57
N PRO A 60 -4.92 -21.73 17.35
CA PRO A 60 -5.44 -21.69 18.71
C PRO A 60 -4.56 -20.84 19.64
N ASP A 61 -5.13 -20.32 20.73
CA ASP A 61 -4.43 -19.43 21.69
C ASP A 61 -3.17 -20.07 22.32
N GLU A 62 -3.15 -21.40 22.49
CA GLU A 62 -1.95 -22.13 22.96
C GLU A 62 -0.81 -22.16 21.93
N GLU A 63 -1.12 -22.24 20.63
CA GLU A 63 -0.11 -22.16 19.56
C GLU A 63 0.35 -20.72 19.32
N LEU A 64 -0.54 -19.73 19.51
CA LEU A 64 -0.17 -18.32 19.55
C LEU A 64 0.80 -18.04 20.71
N ALA A 65 0.52 -18.56 21.90
CA ALA A 65 1.42 -18.46 23.05
C ALA A 65 2.78 -19.12 22.79
N ALA A 66 2.81 -20.24 22.05
CA ALA A 66 4.06 -20.89 21.62
C ALA A 66 4.85 -20.06 20.59
N LEU A 67 4.19 -19.30 19.72
CA LEU A 67 4.81 -18.43 18.72
C LEU A 67 5.31 -17.08 19.26
N VAL A 68 4.64 -16.52 20.27
CA VAL A 68 5.04 -15.30 21.00
C VAL A 68 6.19 -15.58 21.99
N ASN A 69 6.49 -16.85 22.26
CA ASN A 69 7.50 -17.32 23.20
C ASN A 69 8.95 -17.16 22.69
N THR A 70 9.33 -15.97 22.23
CA THR A 70 10.72 -15.59 21.98
C THR A 70 11.26 -14.82 23.19
N SER A 71 11.63 -15.53 24.26
CA SER A 71 12.32 -14.97 25.43
C SER A 71 13.79 -14.60 25.16
N ALA A 72 14.31 -14.95 23.98
CA ALA A 72 15.65 -14.60 23.53
C ALA A 72 15.60 -13.46 22.50
N PHE A 73 16.13 -12.30 22.88
CA PHE A 73 16.39 -11.19 21.99
C PHE A 73 17.67 -11.49 21.22
N MET A 74 17.54 -11.57 19.89
CA MET A 74 18.63 -12.03 19.05
C MET A 74 19.50 -10.84 18.57
N PRO A 75 20.84 -10.92 18.68
CA PRO A 75 21.72 -9.98 18.01
C PRO A 75 21.60 -10.11 16.49
N ASN A 76 22.02 -9.07 15.77
CA ASN A 76 22.12 -9.05 14.31
C ASN A 76 23.25 -9.99 13.80
N THR A 77 23.10 -11.32 13.98
CA THR A 77 24.07 -12.33 13.51
C THR A 77 23.42 -13.33 12.56
N SER A 78 24.19 -13.89 11.62
CA SER A 78 23.70 -14.82 10.59
C SER A 78 22.97 -16.07 11.11
N ALA A 79 23.22 -16.49 12.36
CA ALA A 79 22.56 -17.65 12.99
C ALA A 79 21.13 -17.36 13.51
N SER A 80 20.82 -16.09 13.76
CA SER A 80 19.56 -15.58 14.28
C SER A 80 18.45 -15.49 13.22
N TYR A 81 18.86 -15.63 11.97
CA TYR A 81 18.00 -15.53 10.81
C TYR A 81 17.74 -16.90 10.20
N LEU A 82 16.50 -17.17 9.79
CA LEU A 82 16.23 -18.16 8.76
C LEU A 82 16.83 -17.61 7.48
N ASN A 83 17.95 -18.20 7.05
CA ASN A 83 18.44 -17.97 5.70
C ASN A 83 17.47 -18.64 4.74
N LEU A 84 16.66 -17.82 4.07
CA LEU A 84 15.73 -18.32 3.07
C LEU A 84 16.45 -18.92 1.86
N ALA A 85 17.77 -18.76 1.70
CA ALA A 85 18.53 -19.47 0.69
C ALA A 85 18.77 -20.97 1.00
N SER A 86 18.60 -21.43 2.26
CA SER A 86 18.99 -22.79 2.67
C SER A 86 17.85 -23.75 3.08
N ALA A 87 16.57 -23.33 3.01
CA ALA A 87 15.43 -24.22 3.30
C ALA A 87 14.96 -24.96 2.03
N SER A 88 14.66 -26.26 2.13
CA SER A 88 14.51 -27.21 1.01
C SER A 88 13.37 -26.92 0.00
N ASP A 89 13.79 -26.72 -1.26
CA ASP A 89 13.29 -27.09 -2.61
C ASP A 89 11.81 -27.21 -3.00
N ALA A 90 10.81 -27.06 -2.13
CA ALA A 90 9.41 -27.17 -2.58
C ALA A 90 8.73 -25.83 -2.96
N TRP A 91 9.36 -24.67 -2.66
CA TRP A 91 8.64 -23.38 -2.63
C TRP A 91 9.47 -22.14 -2.99
N LYS A 92 10.49 -22.24 -3.87
CA LYS A 92 11.39 -21.10 -4.13
C LYS A 92 11.85 -21.02 -5.58
N GLU A 93 11.42 -19.98 -6.27
CA GLU A 93 12.38 -19.11 -6.93
C GLU A 93 12.51 -17.84 -6.05
N LEU A 94 13.66 -17.20 -6.04
CA LEU A 94 13.88 -15.93 -5.35
C LEU A 94 14.11 -14.90 -6.44
N ASP A 95 13.15 -14.00 -6.68
CA ASP A 95 13.42 -12.81 -7.47
C ASP A 95 13.63 -11.61 -6.55
N ASN A 96 14.76 -10.92 -6.73
CA ASN A 96 15.10 -9.67 -6.05
C ASN A 96 14.89 -9.66 -4.51
N GLY A 97 14.94 -10.81 -3.84
CA GLY A 97 14.80 -10.93 -2.38
C GLY A 97 13.40 -10.84 -1.81
N CYS A 98 12.39 -11.26 -2.57
CA CYS A 98 11.05 -11.58 -2.07
C CYS A 98 10.76 -13.09 -2.25
N ILE A 99 9.95 -13.68 -1.37
CA ILE A 99 9.66 -15.13 -1.37
C ILE A 99 8.48 -15.42 -2.30
N LEU A 100 8.63 -16.36 -3.24
CA LEU A 100 7.57 -16.80 -4.14
C LEU A 100 6.74 -17.93 -3.50
N TYR A 101 5.57 -17.62 -2.93
CA TYR A 101 4.68 -18.58 -2.26
C TYR A 101 3.44 -18.90 -3.09
N LYS A 102 3.16 -20.19 -3.40
CA LYS A 102 1.96 -20.79 -4.07
C LYS A 102 1.29 -20.04 -5.24
N ASN A 103 1.89 -18.95 -5.67
CA ASN A 103 1.76 -18.15 -6.86
C ASN A 103 3.23 -17.88 -7.22
N PRO A 104 3.66 -18.14 -8.46
CA PRO A 104 5.04 -17.92 -8.92
C PRO A 104 5.57 -16.49 -8.70
N LEU A 105 4.76 -15.56 -8.18
CA LEU A 105 5.15 -14.16 -7.91
C LEU A 105 5.26 -13.76 -6.41
N GLY A 106 4.85 -14.56 -5.41
CA GLY A 106 5.18 -14.25 -4.00
C GLY A 106 4.27 -13.33 -3.20
N PHE A 107 2.98 -13.34 -3.52
CA PHE A 107 1.96 -12.53 -2.83
C PHE A 107 1.34 -13.21 -1.62
N SER A 108 1.01 -12.40 -0.62
CA SER A 108 0.09 -12.73 0.48
C SER A 108 -1.19 -11.91 0.35
N GLN A 109 -2.31 -12.50 0.74
CA GLN A 109 -3.59 -11.82 0.85
C GLN A 109 -3.92 -11.57 2.32
N SER A 110 -4.33 -10.36 2.66
CA SER A 110 -4.84 -10.09 4.00
C SER A 110 -6.20 -10.76 4.24
N PRO A 111 -6.58 -11.01 5.51
CA PRO A 111 -7.96 -11.33 5.85
C PRO A 111 -8.94 -10.24 5.38
N TYR A 112 -10.25 -10.52 5.44
CA TYR A 112 -11.25 -9.49 5.19
C TYR A 112 -11.29 -8.54 6.40
N ILE A 113 -10.96 -7.27 6.18
CA ILE A 113 -10.90 -6.22 7.20
C ILE A 113 -12.19 -5.41 7.14
N HIS A 114 -12.92 -5.39 8.25
CA HIS A 114 -14.19 -4.70 8.42
C HIS A 114 -13.97 -3.41 9.18
N THR A 115 -14.56 -2.32 8.72
CA THR A 115 -14.46 -1.00 9.35
C THR A 115 -15.85 -0.39 9.51
N VAL A 116 -16.26 -0.15 10.76
CA VAL A 116 -17.58 0.41 11.10
C VAL A 116 -17.43 1.71 11.88
N MET A 117 -18.03 2.79 11.40
CA MET A 117 -17.97 4.11 12.06
C MET A 117 -19.16 4.29 13.00
N LEU A 118 -18.90 4.30 14.30
CA LEU A 118 -19.87 4.64 15.34
C LEU A 118 -19.94 6.17 15.51
N LYS A 119 -21.16 6.71 15.41
CA LYS A 119 -21.47 8.14 15.45
C LYS A 119 -22.32 8.50 16.66
N ASP A 120 -22.48 9.80 16.91
CA ASP A 120 -23.37 10.36 17.94
C ASP A 120 -23.11 9.83 19.35
N LEU A 121 -21.83 9.60 19.66
CA LEU A 121 -21.38 9.13 20.97
C LEU A 121 -21.20 10.29 21.94
N GLU A 122 -21.75 10.15 23.14
CA GLU A 122 -21.49 11.07 24.25
C GLU A 122 -20.07 10.91 24.80
N PRO A 123 -19.37 12.01 25.12
CA PRO A 123 -18.03 11.98 25.73
C PRO A 123 -18.03 11.31 27.11
N ARG A 124 -16.87 10.77 27.52
CA ARG A 124 -16.65 10.03 28.78
C ARG A 124 -17.81 9.09 29.16
N THR A 125 -18.35 8.40 28.17
CA THR A 125 -19.46 7.46 28.34
C THR A 125 -18.98 6.06 27.95
N ALA A 126 -19.31 5.08 28.78
CA ALA A 126 -19.05 3.68 28.50
C ALA A 126 -20.11 3.13 27.54
N TYR A 127 -19.65 2.43 26.51
CA TYR A 127 -20.46 1.73 25.54
C TYR A 127 -20.06 0.27 25.51
N HIS A 128 -21.02 -0.59 25.20
CA HIS A 128 -20.78 -1.96 24.81
C HIS A 128 -21.25 -2.16 23.37
N TYR A 129 -20.59 -3.04 22.64
CA TYR A 129 -20.85 -3.30 21.24
C TYR A 129 -20.70 -4.78 20.89
N ARG A 130 -21.45 -5.22 19.88
CA ARG A 130 -21.44 -6.59 19.37
C ARG A 130 -21.06 -6.61 17.89
N LEU A 131 -20.12 -7.48 17.55
CA LEU A 131 -19.70 -7.71 16.17
C LEU A 131 -20.69 -8.64 15.45
N GLY A 132 -21.40 -8.14 14.44
CA GLY A 132 -22.31 -8.92 13.60
C GLY A 132 -23.46 -9.64 14.33
N ALA A 133 -24.49 -10.05 13.58
CA ALA A 133 -25.50 -10.94 14.14
C ALA A 133 -24.96 -12.35 14.44
N GLN A 134 -23.90 -12.78 13.74
CA GLN A 134 -23.43 -14.17 13.75
C GLN A 134 -22.22 -14.44 14.66
N SER A 135 -21.40 -13.44 15.02
CA SER A 135 -20.24 -13.69 15.88
C SER A 135 -20.60 -13.75 17.36
N GLY A 136 -21.55 -12.93 17.80
CA GLY A 136 -21.99 -12.88 19.21
C GLY A 136 -20.94 -12.38 20.22
N ARG A 137 -19.75 -11.96 19.77
CA ARG A 137 -18.70 -11.41 20.65
C ARG A 137 -19.05 -9.97 21.03
N GLU A 138 -19.00 -9.69 22.33
CA GLU A 138 -19.29 -8.38 22.89
C GLU A 138 -18.04 -7.80 23.56
N PHE A 139 -17.90 -6.49 23.45
CA PHE A 139 -16.78 -5.72 23.95
C PHE A 139 -17.27 -4.38 24.47
N ASN A 140 -16.48 -3.74 25.34
CA ASN A 140 -16.83 -2.46 25.94
C ASN A 140 -15.70 -1.47 25.73
N PHE A 141 -16.04 -0.21 25.46
CA PHE A 141 -15.08 0.89 25.42
C PHE A 141 -15.65 2.14 26.08
N THR A 142 -14.78 3.04 26.53
CA THR A 142 -15.19 4.36 27.02
C THR A 142 -14.69 5.42 26.05
N THR A 143 -15.56 6.35 25.65
CA THR A 143 -15.16 7.49 24.81
C THR A 143 -14.26 8.47 25.59
N PRO A 144 -13.32 9.16 24.94
CA PRO A 144 -12.52 10.19 25.58
C PRO A 144 -13.36 11.36 26.16
N PRO A 145 -12.78 12.20 27.03
CA PRO A 145 -13.44 13.40 27.55
C PRO A 145 -13.80 14.42 26.47
N ALA A 146 -14.82 15.23 26.74
CA ALA A 146 -15.25 16.30 25.84
C ALA A 146 -14.13 17.34 25.63
N VAL A 147 -14.01 17.86 24.41
CA VAL A 147 -13.04 18.92 24.09
C VAL A 147 -13.32 20.18 24.92
N GLY A 148 -12.28 20.74 25.53
CA GLY A 148 -12.37 21.91 26.41
C GLY A 148 -12.78 21.61 27.85
N PHE A 149 -13.08 20.36 28.17
CA PHE A 149 -13.49 19.98 29.52
C PHE A 149 -12.32 19.49 30.36
N SER A 150 -12.27 19.96 31.61
CA SER A 150 -11.35 19.46 32.63
C SER A 150 -12.06 19.35 33.97
N ASP A 151 -11.91 18.20 34.61
CA ASP A 151 -12.33 17.97 35.99
C ASP A 151 -11.11 17.54 36.80
N PRO A 152 -10.65 18.34 37.78
CA PRO A 152 -9.51 17.99 38.62
C PRO A 152 -9.68 16.68 39.39
N SER A 153 -10.92 16.24 39.65
CA SER A 153 -11.20 14.97 40.32
C SER A 153 -11.11 13.75 39.39
N THR A 154 -11.17 13.98 38.07
CA THR A 154 -11.09 12.93 37.04
C THR A 154 -10.21 13.40 35.87
N PRO A 155 -8.88 13.45 36.06
CA PRO A 155 -7.94 13.95 35.06
C PRO A 155 -7.92 13.05 33.82
N PHE A 156 -7.57 13.61 32.66
CA PHE A 156 -7.51 12.87 31.40
C PHE A 156 -6.26 12.00 31.36
N ARG A 157 -6.44 10.67 31.21
CA ARG A 157 -5.36 9.66 31.26
C ARG A 157 -5.02 9.14 29.88
N LEU A 158 -3.79 9.38 29.43
CA LEU A 158 -3.28 9.04 28.10
C LEU A 158 -2.15 8.02 28.21
N GLY A 159 -2.40 6.78 27.78
CA GLY A 159 -1.35 5.78 27.65
C GLY A 159 -0.48 6.08 26.43
N VAL A 160 0.83 5.86 26.52
CA VAL A 160 1.77 6.08 25.41
C VAL A 160 2.75 4.92 25.33
N TRP A 161 2.95 4.39 24.13
CA TRP A 161 3.96 3.38 23.81
C TRP A 161 4.35 3.45 22.33
N ALA A 162 5.50 2.87 22.00
CA ALA A 162 6.01 2.73 20.63
C ALA A 162 6.87 1.48 20.53
N ASP A 163 7.15 1.01 19.32
CA ASP A 163 8.13 -0.05 19.08
C ASP A 163 7.73 -1.37 19.80
N VAL A 164 6.47 -1.77 19.61
CA VAL A 164 5.79 -2.82 20.39
C VAL A 164 6.24 -4.21 19.95
N GLY A 165 6.13 -4.53 18.67
CA GLY A 165 6.41 -5.86 18.13
C GLY A 165 5.49 -6.95 18.67
N VAL A 166 5.89 -8.21 18.51
CA VAL A 166 5.14 -9.38 18.97
C VAL A 166 6.07 -10.29 19.77
N THR A 167 6.21 -10.04 21.07
CA THR A 167 7.04 -10.83 21.99
C THR A 167 6.36 -11.02 23.35
N ASN A 168 6.89 -11.92 24.18
CA ASN A 168 6.46 -12.05 25.57
C ASN A 168 6.65 -10.76 26.38
N VAL A 169 7.66 -9.94 26.05
CA VAL A 169 7.86 -8.65 26.72
C VAL A 169 6.83 -7.62 26.24
N SER A 170 6.48 -7.61 24.95
CA SER A 170 5.36 -6.80 24.44
C SER A 170 4.07 -7.10 25.19
N LEU A 171 3.80 -8.38 25.46
CA LEU A 171 2.64 -8.80 26.27
C LEU A 171 2.73 -8.31 27.72
N ALA A 172 3.91 -8.33 28.34
CA ALA A 172 4.11 -7.80 29.69
C ALA A 172 3.92 -6.28 29.75
N VAL A 173 4.46 -5.54 28.78
CA VAL A 173 4.27 -4.09 28.65
C VAL A 173 2.80 -3.74 28.41
N MET A 174 2.08 -4.52 27.58
CA MET A 174 0.64 -4.32 27.38
C MET A 174 -0.18 -4.53 28.67
N LYS A 175 0.18 -5.53 29.49
CA LYS A 175 -0.45 -5.70 30.81
C LYS A 175 -0.20 -4.48 31.70
N GLU A 176 0.98 -3.89 31.64
CA GLU A 176 1.27 -2.64 32.36
C GLU A 176 0.45 -1.47 31.79
N MET A 177 0.33 -1.36 30.47
CA MET A 177 -0.52 -0.34 29.82
C MET A 177 -1.98 -0.45 30.28
N LEU A 178 -2.52 -1.68 30.37
CA LEU A 178 -3.86 -1.91 30.91
C LEU A 178 -3.97 -1.52 32.40
N SER A 179 -2.91 -1.72 33.19
CA SER A 179 -2.85 -1.33 34.61
C SER A 179 -3.07 0.18 34.82
N TYR A 180 -2.63 1.00 33.86
CA TYR A 180 -2.86 2.44 33.90
C TYR A 180 -4.33 2.85 33.73
N SER A 181 -5.22 1.98 33.27
CA SER A 181 -6.60 2.32 32.91
C SER A 181 -6.69 3.58 32.03
N PRO A 182 -6.03 3.60 30.85
CA PRO A 182 -6.03 4.77 29.98
C PRO A 182 -7.41 5.02 29.34
N GLU A 183 -7.78 6.29 29.15
CA GLU A 183 -8.98 6.69 28.39
C GLU A 183 -8.69 6.75 26.87
N LEU A 184 -7.40 6.90 26.49
CA LEU A 184 -6.91 6.88 25.11
C LEU A 184 -5.44 6.41 25.10
N VAL A 185 -5.02 5.69 24.06
CA VAL A 185 -3.62 5.26 23.87
C VAL A 185 -3.02 5.85 22.59
N LEU A 186 -1.83 6.45 22.71
CA LEU A 186 -1.00 6.89 21.59
C LEU A 186 -0.02 5.79 21.18
N LEU A 187 0.01 5.45 19.90
CA LEU A 187 0.94 4.48 19.29
C LEU A 187 1.94 5.20 18.40
N VAL A 188 3.15 5.41 18.89
CA VAL A 188 4.13 6.31 18.27
C VAL A 188 5.03 5.58 17.25
N GLY A 189 4.41 4.79 16.36
CA GLY A 189 5.08 4.02 15.31
C GLY A 189 5.62 2.66 15.75
N ASP A 190 5.98 1.85 14.75
CA ASP A 190 6.53 0.50 14.86
C ASP A 190 5.64 -0.46 15.67
N PHE A 191 4.55 -0.88 15.04
CA PHE A 191 3.46 -1.62 15.68
C PHE A 191 3.83 -3.10 15.80
N SER A 192 3.78 -3.83 14.68
CA SER A 192 3.94 -5.28 14.69
C SER A 192 5.35 -5.73 14.30
N TYR A 193 6.17 -4.83 13.74
CA TYR A 193 7.41 -5.17 13.05
C TYR A 193 7.17 -6.23 11.97
N ALA A 194 6.10 -6.10 11.17
CA ALA A 194 5.78 -7.13 10.18
C ALA A 194 6.90 -7.34 9.17
N ASP A 195 7.63 -6.28 8.82
CA ASP A 195 8.87 -6.31 8.04
C ASP A 195 8.76 -7.08 6.72
N GLY A 196 7.58 -7.01 6.10
CA GLY A 196 7.28 -7.74 4.87
C GLY A 196 6.79 -9.16 5.06
N TRP A 197 6.43 -9.55 6.30
CA TRP A 197 5.72 -10.78 6.63
C TRP A 197 4.30 -10.46 7.14
N PRO A 198 3.29 -10.37 6.24
CA PRO A 198 1.96 -9.82 6.54
C PRO A 198 1.22 -10.51 7.68
N HIS A 199 1.46 -11.80 7.91
CA HIS A 199 0.84 -12.54 8.99
C HIS A 199 1.22 -12.04 10.39
N ARG A 200 2.32 -11.27 10.56
CA ARG A 200 2.66 -10.67 11.88
C ARG A 200 1.61 -9.68 12.32
N TRP A 201 0.96 -9.01 11.37
CA TRP A 201 -0.15 -8.11 11.65
C TRP A 201 -1.33 -8.85 12.30
N ASP A 202 -1.60 -10.07 11.87
CA ASP A 202 -2.68 -10.89 12.46
C ASP A 202 -2.31 -11.35 13.88
N LEU A 203 -1.05 -11.70 14.11
CA LEU A 203 -0.55 -12.04 15.45
C LEU A 203 -0.60 -10.83 16.40
N PHE A 204 -0.15 -9.67 15.93
CA PHE A 204 -0.21 -8.42 16.69
C PHE A 204 -1.66 -8.06 17.02
N GLY A 205 -2.58 -8.17 16.06
CA GLY A 205 -4.02 -7.90 16.29
C GLY A 205 -4.63 -8.82 17.36
N ARG A 206 -4.26 -10.11 17.38
CA ARG A 206 -4.68 -11.03 18.45
C ARG A 206 -4.06 -10.70 19.79
N MET A 207 -2.76 -10.44 19.81
CA MET A 207 -2.02 -10.09 21.02
C MET A 207 -2.62 -8.82 21.66
N SER A 208 -2.85 -7.78 20.86
CA SER A 208 -3.32 -6.45 21.31
C SER A 208 -4.84 -6.34 21.51
N GLU A 209 -5.63 -7.34 21.10
CA GLU A 209 -7.10 -7.32 21.21
C GLU A 209 -7.59 -6.92 22.62
N PRO A 210 -7.06 -7.46 23.74
CA PRO A 210 -7.53 -7.11 25.07
C PRO A 210 -7.44 -5.62 25.41
N LEU A 211 -6.52 -4.88 24.79
CA LEU A 211 -6.39 -3.44 24.93
C LEU A 211 -7.19 -2.69 23.84
N MET A 212 -6.95 -3.04 22.57
CA MET A 212 -7.45 -2.27 21.42
C MET A 212 -8.94 -2.48 21.14
N SER A 213 -9.58 -3.52 21.69
CA SER A 213 -11.05 -3.64 21.64
C SER A 213 -11.76 -2.76 22.67
N GLY A 214 -11.05 -2.24 23.68
CA GLY A 214 -11.66 -1.50 24.78
C GLY A 214 -11.18 -0.07 24.99
N VAL A 215 -10.06 0.31 24.37
CA VAL A 215 -9.50 1.66 24.48
C VAL A 215 -9.33 2.28 23.10
N VAL A 216 -9.73 3.55 22.96
CA VAL A 216 -9.54 4.30 21.72
C VAL A 216 -8.05 4.54 21.49
N THR A 217 -7.60 4.32 20.26
CA THR A 217 -6.18 4.46 19.89
C THR A 217 -5.97 5.52 18.81
N LEU A 218 -4.83 6.22 18.87
CA LEU A 218 -4.34 7.12 17.82
C LEU A 218 -2.90 6.75 17.49
N GLY A 219 -2.61 6.48 16.22
CA GLY A 219 -1.29 6.03 15.78
C GLY A 219 -0.65 6.92 14.72
N VAL A 220 0.67 6.86 14.65
CA VAL A 220 1.48 7.38 13.54
C VAL A 220 2.38 6.26 13.01
N PRO A 221 2.75 6.27 11.72
CA PRO A 221 3.61 5.23 11.17
C PRO A 221 5.08 5.37 11.62
N GLY A 222 5.77 4.25 11.80
CA GLY A 222 7.22 4.15 11.96
C GLY A 222 7.93 3.58 10.73
N ASN A 223 9.25 3.36 10.81
CA ASN A 223 10.00 2.76 9.70
C ASN A 223 9.57 1.32 9.43
N HIS A 224 9.05 0.59 10.41
CA HIS A 224 8.58 -0.77 10.22
C HIS A 224 7.21 -0.87 9.54
N GLU A 225 6.46 0.24 9.46
CA GLU A 225 5.26 0.34 8.62
C GLU A 225 5.56 0.82 7.20
N ILE A 226 6.54 1.71 7.04
CA ILE A 226 6.79 2.43 5.78
C ILE A 226 7.95 1.84 4.97
N GLU A 227 9.09 1.59 5.62
CA GLU A 227 10.35 1.20 4.96
C GLU A 227 10.52 -0.31 4.95
N ALA A 228 10.32 -0.96 6.10
CA ALA A 228 10.51 -2.39 6.25
C ALA A 228 9.48 -3.15 5.40
N GLY A 229 9.93 -4.21 4.72
CA GLY A 229 9.03 -5.01 3.91
C GLY A 229 8.62 -4.43 2.55
N ARG A 230 8.92 -3.14 2.30
CA ARG A 230 8.65 -2.45 1.01
C ARG A 230 7.15 -2.44 0.70
N GLN A 231 6.34 -2.14 1.71
CA GLN A 231 4.87 -2.13 1.66
C GLN A 231 4.25 -0.73 1.83
N GLN A 232 5.07 0.30 2.07
CA GLN A 232 4.69 1.72 2.02
C GLN A 232 3.44 2.06 2.85
N GLY A 233 3.30 1.44 4.01
CA GLY A 233 2.21 1.71 4.95
C GLY A 233 0.84 1.15 4.58
N GLN A 234 0.68 0.43 3.45
CA GLN A 234 -0.64 -0.08 3.03
C GLN A 234 -1.28 -0.98 4.08
N ASP A 235 -0.52 -1.93 4.62
CA ASP A 235 -0.96 -2.85 5.66
C ASP A 235 -1.48 -2.13 6.92
N TRP A 236 -0.73 -1.11 7.37
CA TRP A 236 -1.08 -0.27 8.51
C TRP A 236 -2.37 0.52 8.25
N MET A 237 -2.45 1.21 7.11
CA MET A 237 -3.58 2.08 6.77
C MET A 237 -4.91 1.33 6.66
N HIS A 238 -4.88 0.07 6.19
CA HIS A 238 -6.09 -0.77 6.12
C HIS A 238 -6.51 -1.30 7.50
N ARG A 239 -5.57 -1.56 8.41
CA ARG A 239 -5.84 -2.20 9.70
C ARG A 239 -6.15 -1.22 10.83
N TYR A 240 -5.61 -0.01 10.77
CA TYR A 240 -5.69 0.98 11.85
C TYR A 240 -6.08 2.35 11.31
N PRO A 241 -7.37 2.57 11.03
CA PRO A 241 -7.85 3.83 10.48
C PRO A 241 -7.71 4.98 11.48
N VAL A 242 -7.29 6.14 10.98
CA VAL A 242 -7.08 7.38 11.75
C VAL A 242 -8.02 8.50 11.26
N PRO A 243 -8.35 9.50 12.10
CA PRO A 243 -9.37 10.52 11.79
C PRO A 243 -8.87 11.64 10.85
N PHE A 244 -8.04 11.33 9.85
CA PHE A 244 -7.32 12.35 9.07
C PHE A 244 -8.22 13.32 8.29
N ARG A 245 -9.32 12.83 7.71
CA ARG A 245 -10.27 13.70 7.01
C ARG A 245 -10.94 14.70 7.96
N ALA A 246 -11.19 14.31 9.22
CA ALA A 246 -11.83 15.19 10.20
C ALA A 246 -10.94 16.37 10.61
N SER A 247 -9.62 16.23 10.51
CA SER A 247 -8.66 17.33 10.71
C SER A 247 -8.37 18.15 9.44
N GLY A 248 -9.04 17.86 8.31
CA GLY A 248 -8.74 18.51 7.03
C GLY A 248 -7.40 18.10 6.42
N SER A 249 -6.90 16.89 6.74
CA SER A 249 -5.78 16.27 6.03
C SER A 249 -6.30 15.48 4.83
N GLU A 250 -5.52 15.43 3.75
CA GLU A 250 -5.80 14.60 2.57
C GLU A 250 -5.14 13.20 2.64
N THR A 251 -4.48 12.86 3.75
CA THR A 251 -3.81 11.55 3.93
C THR A 251 -3.81 11.06 5.37
N ALA A 252 -3.81 9.74 5.56
CA ALA A 252 -3.69 9.11 6.88
C ALA A 252 -2.29 9.25 7.52
N MET A 253 -1.30 9.74 6.76
CA MET A 253 0.09 9.89 7.21
C MET A 253 0.30 11.04 8.21
N TRP A 254 -0.55 12.06 8.20
CA TRP A 254 -0.59 13.12 9.21
C TRP A 254 -1.99 13.63 9.41
N TYR A 255 -2.31 13.99 10.65
CA TYR A 255 -3.62 14.46 11.06
C TYR A 255 -3.55 15.16 12.41
N SER A 256 -4.66 15.74 12.84
CA SER A 256 -4.81 16.26 14.19
C SER A 256 -6.10 15.77 14.84
N TYR A 257 -6.17 15.86 16.17
CA TYR A 257 -7.33 15.44 16.94
C TYR A 257 -7.43 16.23 18.25
N GLU A 258 -8.63 16.54 18.71
CA GLU A 258 -8.84 17.20 20.01
C GLU A 258 -9.55 16.23 20.98
N ALA A 259 -9.04 16.11 22.22
CA ALA A 259 -9.76 15.44 23.31
C ALA A 259 -9.40 16.02 24.67
N GLY A 260 -10.39 16.18 25.55
CA GLY A 260 -10.19 16.86 26.83
C GLY A 260 -9.57 18.26 26.62
N LEU A 261 -8.45 18.51 27.30
CA LEU A 261 -7.68 19.75 27.19
C LEU A 261 -6.53 19.70 26.16
N VAL A 262 -6.46 18.66 25.33
CA VAL A 262 -5.30 18.37 24.49
C VAL A 262 -5.64 18.48 23.00
N HIS A 263 -4.81 19.22 22.28
CA HIS A 263 -4.69 19.16 20.82
C HIS A 263 -3.53 18.24 20.45
N PHE A 264 -3.83 17.18 19.71
CA PHE A 264 -2.86 16.22 19.20
C PHE A 264 -2.49 16.57 17.75
N LEU A 265 -1.20 16.73 17.47
CA LEU A 265 -0.67 16.80 16.11
C LEU A 265 0.11 15.51 15.82
N CYS A 266 -0.33 14.75 14.83
CA CYS A 266 0.21 13.44 14.48
C CYS A 266 0.89 13.54 13.11
N LEU A 267 2.19 13.24 13.05
CA LEU A 267 3.00 13.40 11.83
C LEU A 267 3.72 12.10 11.48
N ALA A 268 3.95 11.88 10.18
CA ALA A 268 4.84 10.83 9.68
C ALA A 268 6.32 11.13 10.02
N GLY A 269 6.64 12.39 10.32
CA GLY A 269 7.96 12.83 10.71
C GLY A 269 8.96 12.73 9.56
N SER A 270 10.11 12.11 9.81
CA SER A 270 11.18 11.91 8.82
C SER A 270 10.80 10.95 7.68
N TYR A 271 9.66 10.26 7.76
CA TYR A 271 9.16 9.32 6.74
C TYR A 271 8.29 10.01 5.67
N ALA A 272 8.33 11.34 5.64
CA ALA A 272 7.67 12.18 4.66
C ALA A 272 8.57 13.38 4.33
N PRO A 273 8.37 14.06 3.19
CA PRO A 273 9.04 15.34 2.94
C PRO A 273 8.74 16.38 4.02
N THR A 274 9.75 17.08 4.53
CA THR A 274 9.65 17.95 5.72
C THR A 274 9.80 19.46 5.47
N GLY A 275 10.34 19.85 4.30
CA GLY A 275 10.61 21.26 3.98
C GLY A 275 9.34 22.13 4.00
N GLU A 276 9.50 23.44 4.11
CA GLU A 276 8.38 24.39 4.29
C GLU A 276 7.28 24.25 3.24
N ASP A 277 7.65 23.95 2.01
CA ASP A 277 6.75 23.72 0.87
C ASP A 277 6.06 22.35 0.84
N SER A 278 6.36 21.46 1.80
CA SER A 278 5.81 20.12 1.83
C SER A 278 4.39 20.13 2.39
N PRO A 279 3.50 19.24 1.90
CA PRO A 279 2.16 19.11 2.44
C PRO A 279 2.12 18.80 3.94
N GLN A 280 3.07 18.00 4.45
CA GLN A 280 3.17 17.72 5.89
C GLN A 280 3.49 19.00 6.68
N PHE A 281 4.45 19.80 6.23
CA PHE A 281 4.80 21.07 6.88
C PHE A 281 3.62 22.04 6.85
N GLN A 282 3.03 22.25 5.67
CA GLN A 282 1.90 23.17 5.49
C GLN A 282 0.69 22.75 6.33
N PHE A 283 0.41 21.45 6.41
CA PHE A 283 -0.61 20.91 7.31
C PHE A 283 -0.31 21.26 8.77
N ALA A 284 0.90 20.93 9.25
CA ALA A 284 1.30 21.18 10.63
C ALA A 284 1.25 22.68 10.98
N PHE A 285 1.75 23.53 10.10
CA PHE A 285 1.76 24.98 10.27
C PHE A 285 0.36 25.55 10.38
N GLU A 286 -0.52 25.23 9.43
CA GLU A 286 -1.90 25.71 9.44
C GLU A 286 -2.71 25.14 10.61
N ASP A 287 -2.50 23.89 10.98
CA ASP A 287 -3.16 23.24 12.10
C ASP A 287 -2.78 23.94 13.41
N LEU A 288 -1.48 24.15 13.67
CA LEU A 288 -0.98 24.87 14.83
C LEU A 288 -1.47 26.33 14.89
N GLN A 289 -1.65 26.99 13.73
CA GLN A 289 -2.24 28.33 13.66
C GLN A 289 -3.71 28.38 14.10
N ARG A 290 -4.46 27.30 13.89
CA ARG A 290 -5.89 27.21 14.22
C ARG A 290 -6.16 26.81 15.66
N VAL A 291 -5.16 26.26 16.36
CA VAL A 291 -5.33 25.81 17.75
C VAL A 291 -5.88 26.94 18.62
N ASN A 292 -6.99 26.66 19.30
CA ASN A 292 -7.57 27.57 20.27
C ASN A 292 -7.17 27.12 21.68
N ARG A 293 -6.12 27.73 22.23
CA ARG A 293 -5.58 27.35 23.56
C ARG A 293 -6.50 27.67 24.73
N THR A 294 -7.61 28.40 24.51
CA THR A 294 -8.68 28.53 25.53
C THR A 294 -9.52 27.26 25.65
N ARG A 295 -9.57 26.44 24.59
CA ARG A 295 -10.26 25.15 24.54
C ARG A 295 -9.28 24.00 24.76
N THR A 296 -8.19 23.96 24.01
CA THR A 296 -7.18 22.89 24.05
C THR A 296 -5.83 23.51 24.45
N PRO A 297 -5.63 23.82 25.75
CA PRO A 297 -4.42 24.49 26.21
C PRO A 297 -3.14 23.73 25.88
N TRP A 298 -3.17 22.40 25.95
CA TRP A 298 -2.00 21.54 25.70
C TRP A 298 -1.87 21.19 24.23
N ILE A 299 -0.67 21.37 23.69
CA ILE A 299 -0.30 20.85 22.37
C ILE A 299 0.68 19.69 22.54
N VAL A 300 0.24 18.50 22.13
CA VAL A 300 1.03 17.27 22.13
C VAL A 300 1.29 16.87 20.69
N VAL A 301 2.56 16.69 20.33
CA VAL A 301 2.95 16.20 19.00
C VAL A 301 3.46 14.78 19.11
N GLN A 302 3.11 13.91 18.16
CA GLN A 302 3.73 12.59 18.01
C GLN A 302 4.25 12.35 16.60
N PHE A 303 5.46 11.80 16.50
CA PHE A 303 6.07 11.26 15.28
C PHE A 303 7.16 10.28 15.68
N HIS A 304 7.47 9.30 14.83
CA HIS A 304 8.27 8.17 15.28
C HIS A 304 9.77 8.48 15.49
N THR A 305 10.48 9.10 14.53
CA THR A 305 11.93 9.35 14.64
C THR A 305 12.27 10.55 15.55
N PRO A 306 12.99 10.40 16.68
CA PRO A 306 13.25 11.51 17.60
C PRO A 306 14.26 12.53 17.09
N TRP A 307 14.01 13.80 17.41
CA TRP A 307 14.97 14.91 17.23
C TRP A 307 16.09 14.87 18.27
N TYR A 308 15.71 14.69 19.53
CA TYR A 308 16.61 14.71 20.67
C TYR A 308 16.68 13.32 21.29
N ASN A 309 17.76 12.59 20.98
CA ASN A 309 18.10 11.34 21.66
C ASN A 309 19.61 11.30 21.95
N SER A 310 20.00 10.80 23.12
CA SER A 310 21.39 10.70 23.55
C SER A 310 21.94 9.28 23.43
N ASN A 311 21.21 8.37 22.78
CA ASN A 311 21.71 7.06 22.42
C ASN A 311 22.71 7.19 21.24
N ASN A 312 23.70 6.31 21.16
CA ASN A 312 24.56 6.25 19.97
C ASN A 312 23.90 5.49 18.83
N HIS A 313 22.90 4.64 19.13
CA HIS A 313 22.07 3.98 18.13
C HIS A 313 21.12 5.01 17.49
N HIS A 314 20.99 5.00 16.15
CA HIS A 314 20.14 5.92 15.37
C HIS A 314 20.36 7.43 15.66
N TYR A 315 21.61 7.83 15.89
CA TYR A 315 21.97 9.22 16.17
C TYR A 315 21.70 10.13 14.94
N GLN A 316 21.01 11.26 15.16
CA GLN A 316 20.72 12.31 14.15
C GLN A 316 19.84 11.91 12.96
N GLU A 317 19.17 10.76 12.99
CA GLU A 317 18.27 10.36 11.90
C GLU A 317 17.05 11.29 11.70
N GLY A 318 16.67 12.02 12.76
CA GLY A 318 15.59 13.03 12.74
C GLY A 318 16.03 14.44 12.33
N TRP A 319 17.30 14.66 11.96
CA TRP A 319 17.88 16.02 11.88
C TRP A 319 17.19 16.95 10.88
N LEU A 320 16.80 16.47 9.69
CA LEU A 320 16.10 17.34 8.73
C LEU A 320 14.70 17.73 9.20
N HIS A 321 13.95 16.77 9.74
CA HIS A 321 12.65 17.06 10.31
C HIS A 321 12.75 18.09 11.45
N GLN A 322 13.79 17.97 12.28
CA GLN A 322 14.11 18.96 13.31
C GLN A 322 14.47 20.31 12.70
N HIS A 323 15.38 20.33 11.72
CA HIS A 323 15.83 21.55 11.06
C HIS A 323 14.67 22.37 10.48
N ASP A 324 13.75 21.68 9.82
CA ASP A 324 12.62 22.31 9.14
C ASP A 324 11.53 22.76 10.13
N MET A 325 11.19 21.95 11.15
CA MET A 325 9.98 22.16 11.96
C MET A 325 10.22 22.64 13.40
N GLU A 326 11.46 22.64 13.92
CA GLU A 326 11.72 22.99 15.32
C GLU A 326 11.32 24.42 15.66
N ASP A 327 11.62 25.37 14.78
CA ASP A 327 11.28 26.79 14.99
C ASP A 327 9.76 26.97 15.02
N MET A 328 9.04 26.29 14.14
CA MET A 328 7.57 26.26 14.12
C MET A 328 7.01 25.73 15.45
N PHE A 329 7.52 24.60 15.96
CA PHE A 329 7.04 24.04 17.23
C PHE A 329 7.33 24.97 18.41
N PHE A 330 8.49 25.62 18.42
CA PHE A 330 8.87 26.58 19.45
C PHE A 330 7.97 27.84 19.41
N ILE A 331 7.77 28.43 18.23
CA ILE A 331 6.96 29.64 18.02
C ILE A 331 5.49 29.42 18.36
N HIS A 332 4.95 28.25 18.00
CA HIS A 332 3.59 27.85 18.34
C HIS A 332 3.45 27.28 19.74
N GLY A 333 4.55 27.18 20.51
CA GLY A 333 4.55 26.85 21.93
C GLY A 333 4.25 25.39 22.25
N VAL A 334 4.59 24.43 21.37
CA VAL A 334 4.37 22.99 21.61
C VAL A 334 4.87 22.59 23.00
N ASP A 335 4.05 21.82 23.72
CA ASP A 335 4.31 21.50 25.13
C ASP A 335 5.07 20.16 25.27
N LEU A 336 4.62 19.12 24.56
CA LEU A 336 5.20 17.78 24.60
C LEU A 336 5.37 17.19 23.20
N VAL A 337 6.46 16.45 23.00
CA VAL A 337 6.73 15.70 21.78
C VAL A 337 7.04 14.25 22.15
N PHE A 338 6.26 13.31 21.62
CA PHE A 338 6.48 11.87 21.78
C PHE A 338 7.12 11.26 20.54
N ASN A 339 8.11 10.40 20.78
CA ASN A 339 8.86 9.68 19.76
C ASN A 339 9.05 8.21 20.14
N GLY A 340 9.27 7.34 19.15
CA GLY A 340 9.67 5.94 19.33
C GLY A 340 11.10 5.73 18.83
N HIS A 341 11.30 4.69 18.00
CA HIS A 341 12.45 4.42 17.13
C HIS A 341 13.74 4.00 17.83
N ILE A 342 14.05 4.64 18.95
CA ILE A 342 15.16 4.25 19.80
C ILE A 342 14.60 3.30 20.83
N HIS A 343 15.10 2.07 20.87
CA HIS A 343 14.58 1.02 21.75
C HIS A 343 14.96 1.24 23.23
N SER A 344 14.57 2.38 23.78
CA SER A 344 14.91 2.85 25.11
C SER A 344 13.99 4.00 25.49
N TYR A 345 13.91 4.26 26.78
CA TYR A 345 13.21 5.42 27.33
C TYR A 345 14.19 6.59 27.51
N GLU A 346 13.83 7.78 27.04
CA GLU A 346 14.58 9.02 27.33
C GLU A 346 13.65 10.23 27.40
N ARG A 347 13.81 11.05 28.45
CA ARG A 347 13.10 12.32 28.62
C ARG A 347 14.08 13.48 28.65
N SER A 348 13.78 14.52 27.88
CA SER A 348 14.52 15.78 27.91
C SER A 348 14.02 16.73 29.01
N HIS A 349 14.82 17.73 29.34
CA HIS A 349 14.30 19.01 29.81
C HIS A 349 13.64 19.74 28.63
N PRO A 350 12.79 20.76 28.86
CA PRO A 350 12.40 21.71 27.83
C PRO A 350 13.62 22.15 27.00
N VAL A 351 13.59 21.93 25.68
CA VAL A 351 14.77 22.06 24.82
C VAL A 351 14.43 22.81 23.53
N TYR A 352 15.36 23.64 23.08
CA TYR A 352 15.31 24.33 21.79
C TYR A 352 16.73 24.59 21.31
N LYS A 353 17.03 24.23 20.04
CA LYS A 353 18.37 24.33 19.44
C LYS A 353 19.45 23.69 20.31
N GLU A 354 19.18 22.47 20.79
CA GLU A 354 20.05 21.68 21.69
C GLU A 354 20.38 22.35 23.04
N GLN A 355 19.67 23.43 23.40
CA GLN A 355 19.84 24.12 24.66
C GLN A 355 18.62 23.94 25.55
N VAL A 356 18.85 23.77 26.86
CA VAL A 356 17.76 23.79 27.84
C VAL A 356 17.11 25.17 27.80
N ASN A 357 15.82 25.19 27.46
CA ASN A 357 15.03 26.39 27.30
C ASN A 357 13.63 26.12 27.84
N SER A 358 13.22 26.87 28.87
CA SER A 358 11.94 26.68 29.56
C SER A 358 10.71 26.78 28.65
N CYS A 359 10.82 27.45 27.50
CA CYS A 359 9.76 27.60 26.53
C CYS A 359 9.78 26.56 25.41
N GLY A 360 10.85 25.77 25.30
CA GLY A 360 10.94 24.66 24.38
C GLY A 360 10.04 23.48 24.78
N PRO A 361 9.63 22.64 23.82
CA PRO A 361 8.92 21.40 24.12
C PRO A 361 9.78 20.45 24.97
N THR A 362 9.11 19.62 25.77
CA THR A 362 9.74 18.45 26.37
C THR A 362 9.61 17.26 25.42
N HIS A 363 10.74 16.64 25.06
CA HIS A 363 10.77 15.46 24.20
C HIS A 363 10.84 14.20 25.06
N ILE A 364 10.04 13.19 24.68
CA ILE A 364 9.98 11.89 25.33
C ILE A 364 10.11 10.81 24.25
N VAL A 365 11.21 10.06 24.31
CA VAL A 365 11.47 8.86 23.52
C VAL A 365 10.98 7.66 24.32
N ILE A 366 10.08 6.87 23.74
CA ILE A 366 9.40 5.73 24.39
C ILE A 366 9.34 4.51 23.45
N GLY A 367 10.47 4.19 22.80
CA GLY A 367 10.59 3.05 21.88
C GLY A 367 10.80 1.70 22.59
N ASP A 368 10.42 1.59 23.85
CA ASP A 368 10.80 0.50 24.75
C ASP A 368 9.66 -0.49 25.04
N ALA A 369 8.69 -0.65 24.14
CA ALA A 369 7.54 -1.50 24.40
C ALA A 369 7.75 -3.01 24.12
N GLY A 370 8.97 -3.44 23.79
CA GLY A 370 9.34 -4.86 23.83
C GLY A 370 9.53 -5.56 22.49
N ASN A 371 9.78 -4.83 21.40
CA ASN A 371 10.10 -5.45 20.12
C ASN A 371 11.32 -6.40 20.20
N TYR A 372 11.44 -7.26 19.18
CA TYR A 372 12.44 -8.33 19.17
C TYR A 372 13.89 -7.86 18.97
N GLU A 373 14.12 -6.59 18.64
CA GLU A 373 15.47 -6.07 18.42
C GLU A 373 16.19 -5.76 19.74
N GLY A 374 15.45 -5.70 20.85
CA GLY A 374 16.00 -5.50 22.18
C GLY A 374 16.36 -4.04 22.47
N PRO A 375 16.84 -3.74 23.70
CA PRO A 375 17.06 -2.36 24.12
C PRO A 375 18.32 -1.74 23.48
N ALA A 376 18.24 -0.45 23.13
CA ALA A 376 19.28 0.30 22.46
C ALA A 376 20.39 0.77 23.41
N LEU A 377 21.64 0.50 23.05
CA LEU A 377 22.88 0.86 23.76
C LEU A 377 24.03 1.09 22.75
N PRO A 378 25.13 1.79 23.10
CA PRO A 378 25.39 2.50 24.35
C PRO A 378 24.97 3.97 24.32
N TRP A 379 24.81 4.59 25.49
CA TRP A 379 24.53 6.03 25.64
C TRP A 379 25.75 6.93 25.38
N ARG A 380 25.50 8.15 24.90
CA ARG A 380 26.51 9.22 24.77
C ARG A 380 26.98 9.69 26.15
N LEU A 381 28.30 9.88 26.26
CA LEU A 381 28.98 10.39 27.46
C LEU A 381 29.90 11.57 27.10
N PRO A 382 29.90 12.66 27.90
CA PRO A 382 29.01 12.92 29.04
C PRO A 382 27.54 13.06 28.61
N ARG A 383 26.60 12.83 29.54
CA ARG A 383 25.17 13.02 29.29
C ARG A 383 24.92 14.47 28.83
N PRO A 384 24.27 14.70 27.66
CA PRO A 384 23.91 16.04 27.23
C PRO A 384 23.08 16.77 28.28
N LEU A 385 23.28 18.08 28.45
CA LEU A 385 22.61 18.86 29.50
C LEU A 385 21.08 18.87 29.35
N TRP A 386 20.57 18.74 28.13
CA TRP A 386 19.13 18.66 27.87
C TRP A 386 18.54 17.28 28.19
N SER A 387 19.33 16.21 28.33
CA SER A 387 18.84 14.87 28.66
C SER A 387 18.64 14.75 30.17
N ALA A 388 17.38 14.69 30.61
CA ALA A 388 17.01 14.72 32.02
C ALA A 388 17.06 13.33 32.65
N PHE A 389 16.46 12.34 31.99
CA PHE A 389 16.40 10.95 32.40
C PHE A 389 16.50 10.04 31.17
N ARG A 390 17.21 8.90 31.28
CA ARG A 390 17.37 7.95 30.17
C ARG A 390 17.64 6.54 30.69
N GLU A 391 17.03 5.55 30.07
CA GLU A 391 17.09 4.15 30.50
C GLU A 391 16.91 3.17 29.33
N SER A 392 17.71 2.11 29.31
CA SER A 392 17.63 1.02 28.31
C SER A 392 16.99 -0.23 28.93
N SER A 393 15.70 -0.18 29.21
CA SER A 393 14.87 -1.31 29.66
C SER A 393 13.54 -1.27 28.91
N PHE A 394 12.53 -2.06 29.32
CA PHE A 394 11.21 -2.07 28.66
C PHE A 394 10.11 -1.57 29.57
N GLY A 395 9.19 -0.76 29.03
CA GLY A 395 8.17 -0.09 29.81
C GLY A 395 7.06 0.56 28.98
N ALA A 396 6.18 1.27 29.70
CA ALA A 396 5.08 2.05 29.13
C ALA A 396 4.88 3.33 29.94
N GLY A 397 4.38 4.36 29.25
CA GLY A 397 4.19 5.70 29.80
C GLY A 397 2.73 6.09 29.95
N LEU A 398 2.47 6.97 30.92
CA LEU A 398 1.17 7.56 31.17
C LEU A 398 1.33 9.08 31.29
N LEU A 399 0.59 9.82 30.46
CA LEU A 399 0.40 11.25 30.61
C LEU A 399 -0.97 11.52 31.26
N THR A 400 -0.96 12.13 32.44
CA THR A 400 -2.17 12.54 33.17
C THR A 400 -2.33 14.05 33.07
N VAL A 401 -3.32 14.53 32.32
CA VAL A 401 -3.58 15.97 32.17
C VAL A 401 -4.57 16.42 33.23
N HIS A 402 -4.10 17.21 34.20
CA HIS A 402 -4.90 17.63 35.35
C HIS A 402 -5.75 18.87 35.07
N ASN A 403 -5.17 19.87 34.41
CA ASN A 403 -5.82 21.14 34.10
C ASN A 403 -5.05 21.88 32.98
N SER A 404 -5.35 23.15 32.73
CA SER A 404 -4.72 23.93 31.65
C SER A 404 -3.23 24.22 31.82
N THR A 405 -2.67 24.04 33.02
CA THR A 405 -1.29 24.40 33.35
C THR A 405 -0.44 23.25 33.89
N HIS A 406 -1.05 22.19 34.42
CA HIS A 406 -0.36 21.02 34.98
C HIS A 406 -0.74 19.71 34.29
N ALA A 407 0.27 18.97 33.84
CA ALA A 407 0.16 17.59 33.40
C ALA A 407 1.29 16.78 34.03
N GLU A 408 1.03 15.53 34.36
CA GLU A 408 2.00 14.62 34.96
C GLU A 408 2.40 13.56 33.95
N TRP A 409 3.71 13.41 33.74
CA TRP A 409 4.25 12.29 33.00
C TRP A 409 4.81 11.25 33.97
N GLU A 410 4.45 9.99 33.75
CA GLU A 410 4.93 8.82 34.47
C GLU A 410 5.41 7.77 33.47
N TRP A 411 6.57 7.17 33.73
CA TRP A 411 7.01 5.96 33.02
C TRP A 411 7.35 4.85 34.01
N ARG A 412 6.86 3.64 33.72
CA ARG A 412 7.07 2.44 34.53
C ARG A 412 7.78 1.38 33.71
N ARG A 413 8.81 0.82 34.34
CA ARG A 413 9.52 -0.35 33.85
C ARG A 413 8.67 -1.61 34.04
N ALA A 414 8.39 -2.32 32.95
CA ALA A 414 7.70 -3.59 32.94
C ALA A 414 8.66 -4.80 32.87
N ALA A 415 9.83 -4.66 32.22
CA ALA A 415 10.80 -5.74 32.13
C ALA A 415 12.26 -5.25 32.03
N CYS A 416 13.18 -6.02 32.61
CA CYS A 416 14.63 -5.91 32.43
C CYS A 416 15.14 -7.05 31.56
N VAL A 417 16.29 -6.87 30.91
CA VAL A 417 17.02 -7.97 30.27
C VAL A 417 18.41 -8.16 30.81
N GLN A 418 18.82 -9.41 30.94
CA GLN A 418 20.19 -9.81 31.23
C GLN A 418 20.95 -10.07 29.93
N LYS A 419 22.23 -9.68 29.90
CA LYS A 419 23.15 -10.10 28.86
C LYS A 419 23.52 -11.57 29.12
N SER A 420 23.35 -12.44 28.13
CA SER A 420 23.69 -13.86 28.26
C SER A 420 25.20 -14.04 28.50
N ASP A 421 25.55 -14.80 29.54
CA ASP A 421 26.94 -15.16 29.85
C ASP A 421 27.55 -16.15 28.84
N THR A 422 26.72 -16.84 28.05
CA THR A 422 27.14 -17.91 27.14
C THR A 422 27.20 -17.50 25.67
N GLN A 423 26.57 -16.38 25.29
CA GLN A 423 26.59 -15.88 23.91
C GLN A 423 26.68 -14.35 23.87
N ALA A 424 27.80 -13.83 23.35
CA ALA A 424 28.02 -12.41 23.18
C ALA A 424 26.91 -11.78 22.30
N GLY A 425 26.15 -10.83 22.87
CA GLY A 425 25.14 -10.05 22.15
C GLY A 425 23.68 -10.54 22.29
N TYR A 426 23.44 -11.64 22.99
CA TYR A 426 22.08 -12.13 23.27
C TYR A 426 21.57 -11.54 24.58
N TYR A 427 20.36 -11.00 24.55
CA TYR A 427 19.63 -10.63 25.77
C TYR A 427 18.55 -11.68 26.02
N THR A 428 18.38 -12.10 27.27
CA THR A 428 17.34 -13.06 27.64
C THR A 428 16.44 -12.46 28.69
N TRP A 429 15.13 -12.70 28.53
CA TRP A 429 14.13 -12.48 29.56
C TRP A 429 13.65 -13.83 30.06
N ASP A 430 13.93 -14.15 31.32
CA ASP A 430 13.63 -15.45 31.93
C ASP A 430 12.15 -15.66 32.24
N GLY A 431 11.29 -14.68 31.96
CA GLY A 431 9.87 -14.71 32.33
C GLY A 431 9.61 -14.58 33.83
N VAL A 432 10.66 -14.43 34.64
CA VAL A 432 10.60 -14.38 36.11
C VAL A 432 11.27 -13.09 36.59
N SER A 433 10.74 -11.95 36.14
CA SER A 433 10.92 -10.68 36.84
C SER A 433 9.62 -10.33 37.55
N GLY A 434 9.21 -11.19 38.49
CA GLY A 434 8.47 -10.71 39.65
C GLY A 434 9.42 -9.89 40.55
N PRO A 435 8.89 -9.07 41.46
CA PRO A 435 9.62 -8.03 42.20
C PRO A 435 10.86 -8.48 43.02
N GLU A 436 11.12 -9.78 43.18
CA GLU A 436 12.12 -10.27 44.14
C GLU A 436 13.34 -11.00 43.53
N ALA A 437 13.38 -11.32 42.22
CA ALA A 437 14.45 -12.19 41.68
C ALA A 437 15.09 -11.80 40.33
N GLY A 438 14.62 -10.74 39.67
CA GLY A 438 15.17 -10.30 38.37
C GLY A 438 16.44 -9.44 38.47
N PRO A 439 17.22 -9.31 37.38
CA PRO A 439 18.35 -8.37 37.29
C PRO A 439 17.90 -6.92 37.48
N ARG A 440 18.59 -6.16 38.33
CA ARG A 440 18.34 -4.71 38.47
C ARG A 440 18.93 -3.97 37.28
N CYS A 441 18.08 -3.45 36.39
CA CYS A 441 18.49 -2.60 35.26
C CYS A 441 18.37 -1.09 35.56
N SER A 442 18.54 -0.67 36.82
CA SER A 442 18.39 0.73 37.26
C SER A 442 19.52 1.63 36.77
N THR A 443 19.18 2.77 36.18
CA THR A 443 20.12 3.85 35.83
C THR A 443 20.22 4.93 36.91
N THR A 444 21.25 5.77 36.86
CA THR A 444 21.41 6.89 37.80
C THR A 444 20.20 7.83 37.75
N GLY A 445 19.51 7.96 38.88
CA GLY A 445 18.27 8.76 39.01
C GLY A 445 16.99 7.92 39.07
N ASP A 446 17.07 6.62 38.82
CA ASP A 446 15.98 5.67 39.08
C ASP A 446 15.77 5.50 40.59
N THR A 447 14.56 5.82 41.06
CA THR A 447 14.17 5.69 42.47
C THR A 447 13.29 4.46 42.74
N SER A 448 12.99 3.66 41.72
CA SER A 448 12.17 2.45 41.86
C SER A 448 12.92 1.35 42.61
N SER A 449 12.19 0.61 43.46
CA SER A 449 12.75 -0.49 44.25
C SER A 449 12.54 -1.86 43.60
N GLN A 450 11.61 -1.96 42.64
CA GLN A 450 11.18 -3.17 41.93
C GLN A 450 10.60 -2.86 40.54
N SER A 451 10.39 -3.89 39.71
CA SER A 451 9.59 -3.79 38.47
C SER A 451 8.16 -3.33 38.77
N PHE A 452 7.52 -2.63 37.84
CA PHE A 452 6.15 -2.09 37.93
C PHE A 452 5.97 -0.92 38.92
N GLU A 453 7.06 -0.38 39.47
CA GLU A 453 7.06 0.93 40.13
C GLU A 453 7.44 2.04 39.15
N THR A 454 7.00 3.25 39.47
CA THR A 454 7.38 4.46 38.75
C THR A 454 8.89 4.67 38.79
N SER A 455 9.54 4.61 37.63
CA SER A 455 10.99 4.82 37.52
C SER A 455 11.32 6.27 37.16
N ASP A 456 10.45 6.95 36.40
CA ASP A 456 10.55 8.39 36.13
C ASP A 456 9.17 9.04 36.27
N ARG A 457 9.13 10.21 36.92
CA ARG A 457 7.93 11.00 37.15
C ARG A 457 8.26 12.48 37.12
N VAL A 458 7.49 13.26 36.36
CA VAL A 458 7.67 14.70 36.31
C VAL A 458 6.33 15.42 36.15
N MET A 459 6.17 16.51 36.90
CA MET A 459 5.10 17.47 36.66
C MET A 459 5.54 18.42 35.55
N VAL A 460 4.90 18.34 34.40
CA VAL A 460 5.05 19.27 33.29
C VAL A 460 4.18 20.48 33.58
N VAL A 461 4.80 21.66 33.68
CA VAL A 461 4.11 22.91 34.01
C VAL A 461 4.20 23.87 32.83
N ARG A 462 3.04 24.38 32.39
CA ARG A 462 2.96 25.43 31.36
C ARG A 462 3.13 26.80 32.01
N ASP A 463 4.37 27.29 32.04
CA ASP A 463 4.69 28.64 32.51
C ASP A 463 4.33 29.68 31.44
N VAL A 464 3.06 30.06 31.41
CA VAL A 464 2.52 31.05 30.47
C VAL A 464 3.06 32.47 30.72
N ALA A 465 3.62 32.74 31.91
CA ALA A 465 4.21 34.04 32.23
C ALA A 465 5.62 34.18 31.64
N ALA A 466 6.43 33.10 31.70
CA ALA A 466 7.76 33.06 31.10
C ALA A 466 7.72 32.78 29.59
N CYS A 467 6.67 32.10 29.10
CA CYS A 467 6.58 31.63 27.72
C CYS A 467 5.28 32.09 27.05
N PRO A 468 5.25 33.32 26.51
CA PRO A 468 4.05 33.90 25.96
C PRO A 468 3.45 33.15 24.76
N SER A 469 4.24 32.36 24.02
CA SER A 469 3.72 31.46 22.97
C SER A 469 2.76 30.38 23.49
N ARG A 470 2.72 30.18 24.83
CA ARG A 470 1.80 29.27 25.51
C ARG A 470 0.57 29.99 26.10
N LEU A 471 0.43 31.29 25.90
CA LEU A 471 -0.75 32.03 26.38
C LEU A 471 -2.05 31.49 25.75
N ALA A 472 -3.14 31.60 26.50
CA ALA A 472 -4.46 31.29 25.99
C ALA A 472 -4.85 32.32 24.91
N GLY A 473 -5.23 31.85 23.72
CA GLY A 473 -5.50 32.72 22.56
C GLY A 473 -5.70 31.91 21.27
N ASP A 474 -5.82 32.61 20.14
CA ASP A 474 -5.75 32.00 18.81
C ASP A 474 -4.30 31.61 18.49
N GLY A 475 -4.09 30.50 17.76
CA GLY A 475 -2.78 29.89 17.49
C GLY A 475 -1.82 30.73 16.61
N LYS A 476 -2.12 32.02 16.42
CA LYS A 476 -1.23 33.00 15.79
C LYS A 476 -0.02 33.16 16.71
N GLY A 477 1.05 32.42 16.41
CA GLY A 477 2.25 32.33 17.25
C GLY A 477 2.88 33.67 17.63
N TRP A 478 3.87 33.58 18.50
CA TRP A 478 4.61 34.75 18.98
C TRP A 478 5.27 35.54 17.82
N PRO A 479 5.18 36.89 17.76
CA PRO A 479 5.83 37.64 16.71
C PRO A 479 7.35 37.44 16.77
N ALA A 480 7.95 37.05 15.63
CA ALA A 480 9.37 36.72 15.45
C ALA A 480 10.38 37.86 15.76
N GLN A 481 9.94 38.95 16.40
CA GLN A 481 10.74 40.13 16.72
C GLN A 481 11.08 40.31 18.20
N ALA A 482 10.75 39.37 19.10
CA ALA A 482 11.22 39.48 20.48
C ALA A 482 12.71 39.11 20.59
N PRO A 483 13.54 39.93 21.26
CA PRO A 483 14.97 39.67 21.40
C PRO A 483 15.18 38.42 22.26
N ALA A 484 16.07 37.53 21.80
CA ALA A 484 16.54 36.39 22.59
C ALA A 484 17.13 36.90 23.93
N PRO A 485 16.84 36.25 25.07
CA PRO A 485 17.46 36.63 26.33
C PRO A 485 18.98 36.43 26.25
N ALA A 486 19.73 37.44 26.69
CA ALA A 486 21.18 37.42 26.65
C ALA A 486 21.76 36.32 27.56
N PRO A 487 22.76 35.55 27.09
CA PRO A 487 23.37 34.50 27.91
C PRO A 487 24.11 35.09 29.13
N PRO A 488 24.12 34.41 30.29
CA PRO A 488 24.86 34.87 31.46
C PRO A 488 26.38 34.85 31.20
N ALA A 489 27.08 35.86 31.69
CA ALA A 489 28.51 36.06 31.48
C ALA A 489 29.36 34.89 32.03
N ALA A 490 30.06 34.19 31.13
CA ALA A 490 31.00 33.12 31.48
C ALA A 490 32.42 33.67 31.81
N PRO A 491 33.23 32.98 32.66
CA PRO A 491 34.55 33.46 33.08
C PRO A 491 35.58 33.45 31.94
N THR A 492 36.48 34.45 31.95
CA THR A 492 37.40 34.81 30.87
C THR A 492 38.34 33.70 30.37
N ALA A 493 38.48 33.65 29.04
CA ALA A 493 39.14 32.68 28.16
C ALA A 493 40.64 32.34 28.40
N ARG A 494 41.29 32.82 29.46
CA ARG A 494 42.74 32.60 29.67
C ARG A 494 43.12 31.28 30.32
N ARG A 495 42.17 30.54 30.92
CA ARG A 495 42.43 29.24 31.59
C ARG A 495 42.21 28.00 30.71
N ARG A 496 41.52 28.11 29.56
CA ARG A 496 41.30 26.96 28.65
C ARG A 496 42.54 26.60 27.82
N LEU A 497 43.32 27.58 27.37
CA LEU A 497 44.47 27.35 26.49
C LEU A 497 45.61 26.55 27.16
N ALA A 498 45.76 26.66 28.48
CA ALA A 498 46.80 25.95 29.24
C ALA A 498 46.47 24.46 29.49
N ALA A 499 45.18 24.10 29.52
CA ALA A 499 44.73 22.72 29.71
C ALA A 499 44.76 21.93 28.39
N GLU A 500 44.37 22.56 27.28
CA GLU A 500 44.37 21.95 25.94
C GLU A 500 45.80 21.65 25.44
N THR A 501 46.78 22.53 25.76
CA THR A 501 48.19 22.31 25.40
C THR A 501 48.82 21.10 26.12
N ARG A 502 48.29 20.71 27.29
CA ARG A 502 48.78 19.56 28.07
C ARG A 502 48.18 18.24 27.59
N ALA A 503 46.93 18.26 27.13
CA ALA A 503 46.25 17.10 26.54
C ALA A 503 46.83 16.75 25.15
N LEU A 504 47.16 17.76 24.33
CA LEU A 504 47.76 17.55 23.00
C LEU A 504 49.16 16.91 23.04
N ARG A 505 49.95 17.16 24.09
CA ARG A 505 51.27 16.51 24.27
C ARG A 505 51.18 15.05 24.73
N ALA A 506 50.08 14.64 25.35
CA ALA A 506 49.85 13.25 25.75
C ALA A 506 49.40 12.39 24.57
N VAL A 507 48.64 12.96 23.63
CA VAL A 507 48.19 12.29 22.40
C VAL A 507 49.36 12.11 21.41
N ALA A 508 50.23 13.12 21.26
CA ALA A 508 51.41 13.04 20.39
C ALA A 508 52.45 11.98 20.82
N ALA A 509 52.47 11.59 22.10
CA ALA A 509 53.35 10.52 22.61
C ALA A 509 52.77 9.11 22.38
N ALA A 510 51.45 8.99 22.23
CA ALA A 510 50.77 7.73 21.92
C ALA A 510 50.83 7.40 20.42
N ASP A 511 50.74 8.42 19.54
CA ASP A 511 50.82 8.25 18.09
C ASP A 511 52.23 7.83 17.62
N ALA A 512 53.29 8.30 18.29
CA ALA A 512 54.67 7.91 17.97
C ALA A 512 54.98 6.42 18.19
N ALA A 513 54.20 5.73 19.03
CA ALA A 513 54.35 4.30 19.30
C ALA A 513 53.61 3.43 18.26
N GLN A 514 52.57 3.95 17.60
CA GLN A 514 51.84 3.25 16.54
C GLN A 514 52.44 3.46 15.13
N GLU A 515 53.18 4.56 14.92
CA GLU A 515 53.81 4.92 13.63
C GLU A 515 54.92 3.94 13.20
N SER A 516 55.61 3.27 14.15
CA SER A 516 56.66 2.29 13.83
C SER A 516 56.13 0.99 13.21
N ALA A 517 54.83 0.70 13.32
CA ALA A 517 54.22 -0.55 12.84
C ALA A 517 53.63 -0.45 11.42
N ARG A 518 53.52 0.77 10.84
CA ARG A 518 52.84 1.01 9.55
C ARG A 518 53.76 1.37 8.37
N GLN A 519 55.08 1.45 8.56
CA GLN A 519 56.04 1.84 7.49
C GLN A 519 56.35 0.77 6.42
N GLN A 520 55.46 -0.19 6.15
CA GLN A 520 55.57 -1.11 5.01
C GLN A 520 54.27 -1.18 4.19
N ALA A 521 53.92 -0.08 3.51
CA ALA A 521 53.19 -0.08 2.22
C ALA A 521 52.85 1.36 1.75
N VAL A 522 53.84 2.00 1.11
CA VAL A 522 53.75 2.80 -0.14
C VAL A 522 52.57 3.77 -0.35
N SER A 523 52.86 5.05 -0.04
CA SER A 523 52.63 6.30 -0.79
C SER A 523 51.43 6.47 -1.75
N VAL A 524 50.48 7.37 -1.38
CA VAL A 524 50.22 8.69 -2.02
C VAL A 524 49.59 9.59 -0.94
N GLY A 525 50.07 10.84 -0.80
CA GLY A 525 49.81 11.69 0.38
C GLY A 525 48.41 12.32 0.46
N PRO A 526 47.95 12.75 1.67
CA PRO A 526 46.72 13.51 1.84
C PRO A 526 46.98 15.03 1.76
N ALA A 527 46.12 15.73 1.02
CA ALA A 527 45.93 17.18 1.11
C ALA A 527 45.03 17.52 2.32
N PRO A 528 45.09 18.75 2.87
CA PRO A 528 44.43 19.11 4.12
C PRO A 528 42.91 19.13 3.97
N VAL A 529 42.18 18.56 4.93
CA VAL A 529 40.72 18.68 5.04
C VAL A 529 40.38 20.06 5.60
N PRO A 530 39.69 20.94 4.84
CA PRO A 530 39.01 22.08 5.44
C PRO A 530 37.69 21.60 6.06
N ALA A 531 37.34 22.14 7.23
CA ALA A 531 35.96 22.14 7.69
C ALA A 531 35.08 22.79 6.60
N GLY A 532 34.27 21.99 5.92
CA GLY A 532 33.46 22.49 4.81
C GLY A 532 32.65 21.40 4.12
N VAL A 533 31.45 21.12 4.63
CA VAL A 533 30.40 20.47 3.84
C VAL A 533 29.18 21.39 3.85
N THR A 534 29.18 22.25 2.84
CA THR A 534 28.05 22.82 2.08
C THR A 534 26.96 23.59 2.83
N ARG A 535 27.14 24.92 2.84
CA ARG A 535 26.06 25.90 2.66
C ARG A 535 25.13 25.48 1.51
N SER A 536 23.82 25.56 1.76
CA SER A 536 22.72 25.75 0.81
C SER A 536 22.79 24.94 -0.49
N LEU A 537 22.14 23.78 -0.52
CA LEU A 537 21.65 23.20 -1.77
C LEU A 537 20.19 23.64 -1.92
N PRO A 538 19.85 24.63 -2.77
CA PRO A 538 18.47 25.00 -3.01
C PRO A 538 17.73 23.80 -3.62
N ARG A 539 16.50 23.53 -3.15
CA ARG A 539 15.54 22.54 -3.65
C ARG A 539 15.50 22.55 -5.20
N PRO A 540 15.45 21.40 -5.92
CA PRO A 540 14.92 21.48 -7.27
C PRO A 540 13.45 21.90 -7.10
N PRO A 541 12.92 22.85 -7.87
CA PRO A 541 11.49 23.10 -7.82
C PRO A 541 10.75 21.75 -8.01
N PRO A 542 9.58 21.56 -7.39
CA PRO A 542 8.69 20.47 -7.78
C PRO A 542 8.62 20.48 -9.30
N SER A 543 8.77 19.31 -9.94
CA SER A 543 8.74 19.22 -11.40
C SER A 543 7.52 19.98 -11.87
N LEU A 544 7.73 21.12 -12.52
CA LEU A 544 6.66 21.88 -13.13
C LEU A 544 6.04 20.94 -14.15
N PRO A 545 4.77 20.54 -13.98
CA PRO A 545 4.21 19.60 -14.92
C PRO A 545 4.08 20.33 -16.25
N LEU A 546 4.41 19.59 -17.30
CA LEU A 546 4.33 20.09 -18.66
C LEU A 546 2.86 20.40 -18.94
N SER A 547 2.56 21.56 -19.55
CA SER A 547 1.24 21.75 -20.13
C SER A 547 1.01 20.69 -21.23
N LEU A 548 -0.26 20.41 -21.55
CA LEU A 548 -0.63 19.48 -22.62
C LEU A 548 0.12 19.76 -23.94
N GLU A 549 0.30 21.04 -24.28
CA GLU A 549 1.00 21.47 -25.48
C GLU A 549 2.53 21.25 -25.38
N GLU A 550 3.11 21.31 -24.18
CA GLU A 550 4.53 21.04 -23.96
C GLU A 550 4.85 19.55 -23.94
N ALA A 551 3.99 18.74 -23.31
CA ALA A 551 4.09 17.29 -23.41
C ALA A 551 3.96 16.84 -24.87
N GLN A 552 3.05 17.46 -25.63
CA GLN A 552 2.92 17.26 -27.08
C GLN A 552 4.18 17.68 -27.85
N ARG A 553 4.79 18.82 -27.52
CA ARG A 553 6.00 19.34 -28.17
C ARG A 553 7.25 18.53 -27.81
N LEU A 554 7.38 18.07 -26.56
CA LEU A 554 8.48 17.23 -26.09
C LEU A 554 8.38 15.80 -26.65
N ALA A 555 7.19 15.20 -26.68
CA ALA A 555 6.94 13.95 -27.39
C ALA A 555 7.11 14.07 -28.92
N ALA A 556 7.13 15.29 -29.45
CA ALA A 556 7.47 15.59 -30.83
C ALA A 556 8.95 16.01 -31.03
N GLY A 557 9.78 15.97 -29.97
CA GLY A 557 11.23 16.22 -30.03
C GLY A 557 11.68 17.68 -29.93
N ALA A 558 10.87 18.61 -29.41
CA ALA A 558 11.23 20.04 -29.24
C ALA A 558 11.82 20.37 -27.85
N SER A 559 12.67 21.40 -27.75
CA SER A 559 13.26 21.90 -26.48
C SER A 559 12.49 23.08 -25.86
N LEU A 560 12.66 23.29 -24.54
CA LEU A 560 12.08 24.40 -23.77
C LEU A 560 13.17 25.42 -23.41
N GLU A 561 13.04 26.68 -23.81
CA GLU A 561 13.99 27.74 -23.41
C GLU A 561 13.41 28.83 -22.47
N THR A 562 12.10 28.91 -22.22
CA THR A 562 11.54 30.11 -21.54
C THR A 562 10.18 29.88 -20.87
N ARG A 563 10.08 29.72 -19.54
CA ARG A 563 8.80 29.93 -18.80
C ARG A 563 8.96 30.48 -17.38
N ARG A 564 7.89 31.18 -16.94
CA ARG A 564 7.62 31.59 -15.54
C ARG A 564 6.44 30.76 -15.00
N LEU A 565 6.50 30.38 -13.72
CA LEU A 565 5.52 29.51 -13.02
C LEU A 565 4.07 30.03 -13.04
N GLU A 566 3.91 31.34 -13.16
CA GLU A 566 2.65 32.08 -13.10
C GLU A 566 1.76 31.94 -14.35
N ASP A 567 2.28 31.37 -15.44
CA ASP A 567 1.56 31.17 -16.71
C ASP A 567 0.92 29.76 -16.86
N LEU A 568 1.03 28.88 -15.84
CA LEU A 568 0.56 27.48 -15.90
C LEU A 568 -0.82 27.31 -15.21
N ASP A 569 -1.75 26.58 -15.85
CA ASP A 569 -3.04 26.21 -15.23
C ASP A 569 -2.79 25.39 -13.96
N VAL A 570 -3.47 25.70 -12.84
CA VAL A 570 -3.30 24.97 -11.57
C VAL A 570 -3.67 23.49 -11.70
N VAL A 571 -4.56 23.16 -12.65
CA VAL A 571 -4.94 21.79 -13.00
C VAL A 571 -4.01 21.26 -14.08
N GLN A 572 -3.24 20.23 -13.74
CA GLN A 572 -2.08 19.79 -14.53
C GLN A 572 -2.36 18.54 -15.37
N GLN A 573 -3.24 17.67 -14.89
CA GLN A 573 -3.68 16.45 -15.58
C GLN A 573 -5.16 16.26 -15.35
N VAL A 574 -5.87 15.74 -16.34
CA VAL A 574 -7.28 15.39 -16.26
C VAL A 574 -7.52 14.06 -16.95
N HIS A 575 -8.29 13.18 -16.34
CA HIS A 575 -8.87 12.04 -17.04
C HIS A 575 -10.28 11.73 -16.54
N VAL A 576 -11.02 10.98 -17.34
CA VAL A 576 -12.35 10.48 -17.02
C VAL A 576 -12.34 8.94 -17.00
N GLY A 577 -12.87 8.38 -15.93
CA GLY A 577 -13.13 6.95 -15.75
C GLY A 577 -14.62 6.68 -15.59
N LEU A 578 -14.98 5.40 -15.48
CA LEU A 578 -16.33 4.98 -15.14
C LEU A 578 -16.44 4.68 -13.65
N ALA A 579 -17.56 5.07 -13.04
CA ALA A 579 -17.93 4.74 -11.66
C ALA A 579 -19.11 3.75 -11.70
N GLY A 580 -20.22 4.02 -11.03
CA GLY A 580 -21.44 3.22 -11.14
C GLY A 580 -22.20 3.38 -12.48
N PRO A 581 -23.28 2.60 -12.67
CA PRO A 581 -24.21 2.79 -13.77
C PRO A 581 -24.77 4.22 -13.83
N GLY A 582 -24.57 4.91 -14.97
CA GLY A 582 -24.97 6.32 -15.11
C GLY A 582 -24.06 7.30 -14.37
N GLU A 583 -22.86 6.87 -14.01
CA GLU A 583 -21.87 7.70 -13.32
C GLU A 583 -20.52 7.65 -14.04
N ALA A 584 -19.80 8.77 -13.96
CA ALA A 584 -18.41 8.87 -14.42
C ALA A 584 -17.59 9.55 -13.35
N VAL A 585 -16.31 9.19 -13.27
CA VAL A 585 -15.38 9.81 -12.34
C VAL A 585 -14.41 10.70 -13.11
N VAL A 586 -14.35 11.98 -12.74
CA VAL A 586 -13.33 12.91 -13.24
C VAL A 586 -12.23 13.00 -12.21
N THR A 587 -11.02 12.62 -12.62
CA THR A 587 -9.82 12.73 -11.81
C THR A 587 -8.95 13.84 -12.36
N PHE A 588 -8.43 14.70 -11.48
CA PHE A 588 -7.46 15.72 -11.86
C PHE A 588 -6.42 15.97 -10.77
N VAL A 589 -5.26 16.52 -11.14
CA VAL A 589 -4.14 16.71 -10.20
C VAL A 589 -3.73 18.17 -10.06
N THR A 590 -3.34 18.56 -8.84
CA THR A 590 -2.82 19.90 -8.52
C THR A 590 -1.60 19.80 -7.60
N TRP A 591 -0.68 20.76 -7.71
CA TRP A 591 0.43 20.91 -6.75
C TRP A 591 0.14 21.95 -5.67
N ALA A 592 -0.94 22.71 -5.83
CA ALA A 592 -1.43 23.64 -4.83
C ALA A 592 -2.46 22.96 -3.91
N ARG A 593 -2.36 23.27 -2.61
CA ARG A 593 -3.30 22.86 -1.57
C ARG A 593 -4.53 23.77 -1.55
N GLY A 594 -5.63 23.29 -0.97
CA GLY A 594 -6.87 24.08 -0.82
C GLY A 594 -7.58 24.36 -2.14
N VAL A 595 -7.17 23.68 -3.21
CA VAL A 595 -7.80 23.77 -4.51
C VAL A 595 -9.13 23.00 -4.48
N SER A 596 -10.18 23.59 -5.06
CA SER A 596 -11.49 22.97 -5.10
C SER A 596 -11.47 21.66 -5.90
N SER A 597 -11.99 20.59 -5.29
CA SER A 597 -12.21 19.28 -5.92
C SER A 597 -13.48 19.22 -6.77
N GLU A 598 -14.21 20.33 -6.90
CA GLU A 598 -15.50 20.35 -7.59
C GLU A 598 -15.34 20.38 -9.12
N VAL A 599 -16.26 19.74 -9.82
CA VAL A 599 -16.28 19.69 -11.29
C VAL A 599 -17.63 20.20 -11.79
N TYR A 600 -17.59 21.19 -12.68
CA TYR A 600 -18.77 21.60 -13.44
C TYR A 600 -18.97 20.64 -14.61
N TYR A 601 -20.21 20.22 -14.88
CA TYR A 601 -20.52 19.38 -16.03
C TYR A 601 -21.92 19.67 -16.59
N THR A 602 -22.13 19.41 -17.88
CA THR A 602 -23.41 19.63 -18.56
C THR A 602 -23.55 18.68 -19.75
N GLU A 603 -24.79 18.45 -20.18
CA GLU A 603 -25.10 17.69 -21.39
C GLU A 603 -24.89 18.58 -22.64
N GLY A 604 -24.22 18.06 -23.67
CA GLY A 604 -23.92 18.83 -24.89
C GLY A 604 -22.60 19.62 -24.79
N THR A 605 -22.50 20.72 -25.54
CA THR A 605 -21.25 21.49 -25.71
C THR A 605 -21.18 22.81 -24.94
N GLU A 606 -22.31 23.36 -24.49
CA GLU A 606 -22.38 24.68 -23.87
C GLU A 606 -22.56 24.59 -22.35
N MET A 607 -21.64 25.18 -21.56
CA MET A 607 -21.70 25.25 -20.09
C MET A 607 -22.65 26.34 -19.55
N THR A 608 -23.83 26.50 -20.15
CA THR A 608 -24.80 27.53 -19.74
C THR A 608 -25.65 27.11 -18.54
N GLN A 609 -25.88 25.79 -18.35
CA GLN A 609 -26.57 25.18 -17.21
C GLN A 609 -25.73 24.02 -16.66
N ALA A 610 -24.59 24.33 -16.05
CA ALA A 610 -23.71 23.31 -15.49
C ALA A 610 -24.20 22.82 -14.13
N TRP A 611 -24.31 21.50 -13.99
CA TRP A 611 -24.37 20.83 -12.69
C TRP A 611 -23.00 20.87 -12.02
N LEU A 612 -22.99 20.70 -10.70
CA LEU A 612 -21.77 20.69 -9.89
C LEU A 612 -21.64 19.31 -9.22
N ALA A 613 -20.54 18.64 -9.49
CA ALA A 613 -20.13 17.43 -8.76
C ALA A 613 -19.12 17.82 -7.69
N SER A 614 -19.36 17.42 -6.44
CA SER A 614 -18.37 17.54 -5.37
C SER A 614 -17.40 16.36 -5.44
N GLY A 615 -16.12 16.61 -5.18
CA GLY A 615 -15.08 15.59 -5.20
C GLY A 615 -14.37 15.43 -3.87
N GLU A 616 -13.59 14.36 -3.76
CA GLU A 616 -12.62 14.16 -2.68
C GLU A 616 -11.21 14.54 -3.15
N VAL A 617 -10.33 14.82 -2.20
CA VAL A 617 -8.89 15.04 -2.44
C VAL A 617 -8.11 14.01 -1.66
N SER A 618 -7.08 13.46 -2.28
CA SER A 618 -6.15 12.53 -1.66
C SER A 618 -4.71 12.83 -2.05
N THR A 619 -3.76 12.45 -1.19
CA THR A 619 -2.33 12.40 -1.50
C THR A 619 -1.71 11.21 -0.79
N TYR A 620 -0.59 10.72 -1.29
CA TYR A 620 0.12 9.58 -0.73
C TYR A 620 1.63 9.78 -0.81
N ILE A 621 2.34 8.98 -0.02
CA ILE A 621 3.81 8.97 0.01
C ILE A 621 4.28 7.58 -0.36
N THR A 622 5.32 7.56 -1.18
CA THR A 622 6.02 6.34 -1.56
C THR A 622 7.51 6.52 -1.33
N HIS A 623 8.21 5.45 -0.97
CA HIS A 623 9.67 5.47 -0.89
C HIS A 623 10.24 5.19 -2.27
N ILE A 624 11.13 6.00 -2.84
CA ILE A 624 11.73 5.84 -4.18
C ILE A 624 12.79 4.72 -4.17
N CYS A 625 12.44 3.54 -4.65
CA CYS A 625 13.15 2.28 -4.50
C CYS A 625 13.25 1.53 -5.83
N PRO A 626 14.11 1.96 -6.78
CA PRO A 626 14.23 1.29 -8.06
C PRO A 626 14.67 -0.17 -7.90
N THR A 627 14.14 -1.04 -8.74
CA THR A 627 14.47 -2.46 -8.76
C THR A 627 15.84 -2.74 -9.40
N GLY A 628 16.50 -3.82 -8.96
CA GLY A 628 17.67 -4.42 -9.61
C GLY A 628 19.02 -3.69 -9.48
N GLY A 629 19.14 -2.60 -8.69
CA GLY A 629 20.39 -1.82 -8.60
C GLY A 629 20.78 -1.13 -9.92
N LYS A 630 19.95 -1.30 -10.96
CA LYS A 630 20.03 -0.62 -12.24
C LYS A 630 19.12 0.59 -12.12
N LEU A 631 19.70 1.71 -11.70
CA LEU A 631 19.13 2.99 -12.10
C LEU A 631 19.11 2.99 -13.63
N ARG A 632 17.92 2.81 -14.22
CA ARG A 632 17.67 3.05 -15.64
C ARG A 632 17.67 4.58 -15.84
N TYR A 633 18.85 5.20 -15.65
CA TYR A 633 19.07 6.64 -15.61
C TYR A 633 20.41 7.01 -16.25
N PRO A 634 20.48 8.02 -17.14
CA PRO A 634 21.75 8.50 -17.70
C PRO A 634 22.64 9.15 -16.63
N LYS A 635 23.94 8.82 -16.63
CA LYS A 635 24.99 9.33 -15.73
C LYS A 635 24.74 10.78 -15.22
N MET A 636 24.39 10.94 -13.94
CA MET A 636 24.43 12.24 -13.26
C MET A 636 25.89 12.55 -12.93
N GLY A 637 26.51 13.42 -13.72
CA GLY A 637 27.78 14.05 -13.37
C GLY A 637 27.62 15.06 -12.22
N ASP A 638 28.74 15.63 -11.79
CA ASP A 638 28.77 16.59 -10.69
C ASP A 638 27.89 17.83 -10.95
N ARG A 639 26.98 18.08 -9.98
CA ARG A 639 26.37 19.37 -9.55
C ARG A 639 26.25 20.49 -10.59
N VAL A 640 25.58 20.25 -11.71
CA VAL A 640 24.95 21.32 -12.50
C VAL A 640 23.44 21.05 -12.56
N PRO A 641 22.56 22.01 -12.28
CA PRO A 641 21.15 21.89 -12.63
C PRO A 641 21.05 21.54 -14.11
N LEU A 642 20.48 20.36 -14.43
CA LEU A 642 20.26 19.99 -15.82
C LEU A 642 19.34 21.05 -16.45
N PRO A 643 19.76 21.70 -17.56
CA PRO A 643 18.87 22.57 -18.32
C PRO A 643 17.62 21.80 -18.74
N ASP A 644 16.49 22.49 -18.93
CA ASP A 644 15.22 21.86 -19.35
C ASP A 644 15.37 21.01 -20.63
N GLU A 645 16.36 21.33 -21.47
CA GLU A 645 16.77 20.55 -22.65
C GLU A 645 17.35 19.16 -22.31
N GLU A 646 18.08 19.02 -21.21
CA GLU A 646 18.58 17.72 -20.70
C GLU A 646 17.46 16.97 -19.97
N LEU A 647 16.59 17.65 -19.22
CA LEU A 647 15.43 17.04 -18.57
C LEU A 647 14.42 16.48 -19.60
N ALA A 648 14.22 17.20 -20.70
CA ALA A 648 13.46 16.75 -21.87
C ALA A 648 14.02 15.47 -22.48
N LYS A 649 15.35 15.37 -22.63
CA LYS A 649 16.04 14.15 -23.10
C LYS A 649 15.97 12.99 -22.11
N VAL A 650 15.80 13.27 -20.81
CA VAL A 650 15.64 12.27 -19.74
C VAL A 650 14.21 11.69 -19.70
N VAL A 651 13.23 12.47 -20.15
CA VAL A 651 11.81 12.06 -20.27
C VAL A 651 11.54 11.38 -21.62
N ASP A 652 12.27 11.76 -22.66
CA ASP A 652 12.21 11.15 -23.99
C ASP A 652 13.00 9.81 -24.04
N THR A 653 12.31 8.70 -23.81
CA THR A 653 12.91 7.35 -23.91
C THR A 653 12.85 6.76 -25.34
N SER A 654 12.64 7.57 -26.37
CA SER A 654 12.47 7.11 -27.77
C SER A 654 13.70 6.44 -28.42
N ARG A 655 14.84 6.37 -27.72
CA ARG A 655 16.00 5.57 -28.13
C ARG A 655 16.05 4.30 -27.28
N PHE A 656 15.72 3.15 -27.88
CA PHE A 656 15.83 1.85 -27.21
C PHE A 656 17.25 1.65 -26.70
N LEU A 657 17.42 1.62 -25.37
CA LEU A 657 18.72 1.39 -24.76
C LEU A 657 19.02 -0.12 -24.81
N PRO A 658 20.15 -0.56 -25.41
CA PRO A 658 20.55 -1.96 -25.33
C PRO A 658 20.84 -2.29 -23.87
N ILE A 659 20.43 -3.47 -23.36
CA ILE A 659 20.57 -4.00 -21.97
C ILE A 659 21.97 -3.79 -21.32
N THR A 660 22.99 -3.45 -22.12
CA THR A 660 24.39 -3.26 -21.75
C THR A 660 24.93 -1.82 -21.86
N SER A 661 24.11 -0.81 -22.15
CA SER A 661 24.59 0.58 -22.39
C SER A 661 25.22 1.25 -21.15
N ASP A 662 26.23 2.11 -21.35
CA ASP A 662 26.82 2.95 -20.29
C ASP A 662 25.85 4.00 -19.69
N SER A 663 24.63 4.09 -20.26
CA SER A 663 23.48 4.81 -19.70
C SER A 663 22.75 4.02 -18.61
N TYR A 664 23.16 2.77 -18.36
CA TYR A 664 22.94 2.12 -17.06
C TYR A 664 24.03 2.56 -16.11
N LEU A 665 23.66 3.08 -14.96
CA LEU A 665 24.54 2.99 -13.80
C LEU A 665 24.55 1.54 -13.34
N HIS A 666 25.38 0.71 -13.99
CA HIS A 666 25.86 -0.49 -13.38
C HIS A 666 26.90 -0.10 -12.34
N LEU A 667 26.53 -0.20 -11.08
CA LEU A 667 27.40 0.11 -9.94
C LEU A 667 28.43 -1.01 -9.76
N PHE A 668 29.41 -1.11 -10.67
CA PHE A 668 30.38 -2.22 -10.74
C PHE A 668 31.65 -2.02 -9.88
N PHE A 669 31.88 -0.85 -9.27
CA PHE A 669 33.03 -0.61 -8.38
C PHE A 669 32.58 -0.15 -6.98
N PRO A 670 32.29 -1.11 -6.08
CA PRO A 670 31.54 -0.92 -4.84
C PRO A 670 32.39 -0.53 -3.62
N SER A 671 33.59 0.06 -3.79
CA SER A 671 34.54 0.18 -2.66
C SER A 671 34.88 1.60 -2.20
N GLN A 672 34.36 2.66 -2.84
CA GLN A 672 34.69 4.05 -2.45
C GLN A 672 33.49 5.02 -2.35
N ALA A 673 32.28 4.60 -2.72
CA ALA A 673 31.05 5.38 -2.50
C ALA A 673 30.09 4.68 -1.50
N TRP A 674 30.54 3.60 -0.87
CA TRP A 674 29.72 2.40 -0.66
C TRP A 674 29.66 1.85 0.76
N ASP A 675 30.41 2.39 1.72
CA ASP A 675 30.38 1.83 3.08
C ASP A 675 29.09 2.17 3.86
N HIS A 676 28.17 2.98 3.32
CA HIS A 676 26.90 3.32 3.99
C HIS A 676 25.64 3.39 3.09
N LEU A 677 25.69 2.93 1.83
CA LEU A 677 24.50 2.78 0.97
C LEU A 677 23.92 1.37 1.10
N ASP A 678 23.22 1.06 2.19
CA ASP A 678 22.64 -0.27 2.36
C ASP A 678 21.29 -0.42 1.61
N LYS A 679 21.41 -0.59 0.28
CA LYS A 679 20.62 -1.48 -0.61
C LYS A 679 19.12 -1.20 -0.89
N ARG A 680 18.88 -0.22 -1.81
CA ARG A 680 18.00 -0.26 -3.03
C ARG A 680 17.09 0.96 -3.29
N CYS A 681 17.34 2.12 -2.68
CA CYS A 681 16.49 3.30 -2.86
C CYS A 681 17.32 4.56 -3.20
N VAL A 682 16.80 5.41 -4.10
CA VAL A 682 17.53 6.59 -4.63
C VAL A 682 17.31 7.77 -3.71
N VAL A 683 18.40 8.43 -3.34
CA VAL A 683 18.37 9.70 -2.61
C VAL A 683 17.91 10.79 -3.58
N TYR A 684 16.62 11.12 -3.57
CA TYR A 684 16.13 12.46 -3.93
C TYR A 684 16.55 13.45 -2.82
N LYS A 685 16.28 14.76 -2.89
CA LYS A 685 16.68 15.72 -1.81
C LYS A 685 16.00 15.47 -0.44
N ASN A 686 15.40 14.30 -0.25
CA ASN A 686 15.08 13.67 1.01
C ASN A 686 16.15 12.58 1.29
N PRO A 687 16.93 12.64 2.38
CA PRO A 687 17.97 11.66 2.71
C PRO A 687 17.41 10.24 2.86
N LYS A 688 16.09 10.10 3.07
CA LYS A 688 15.38 8.82 3.12
C LYS A 688 14.62 8.47 1.83
N GLY A 689 14.77 9.25 0.74
CA GLY A 689 14.30 8.87 -0.59
C GLY A 689 12.78 8.91 -0.84
N TYR A 690 11.97 9.66 -0.08
CA TYR A 690 10.51 9.67 -0.30
C TYR A 690 10.04 10.57 -1.45
N HIS A 691 9.06 10.09 -2.22
CA HIS A 691 8.22 10.86 -3.14
C HIS A 691 6.87 11.14 -2.50
N GLN A 692 6.41 12.39 -2.61
CA GLN A 692 5.04 12.75 -2.31
C GLN A 692 4.30 13.04 -3.61
N ALA A 693 3.18 12.36 -3.80
CA ALA A 693 2.30 12.56 -4.94
C ALA A 693 1.65 13.95 -4.89
N PRO A 694 1.27 14.52 -6.05
CA PRO A 694 0.42 15.71 -6.07
C PRO A 694 -0.92 15.46 -5.35
N TYR A 695 -1.69 16.53 -5.13
CA TYR A 695 -3.06 16.40 -4.68
C TYR A 695 -3.90 15.83 -5.84
N ILE A 696 -4.49 14.67 -5.63
CA ILE A 696 -5.34 13.97 -6.60
C ILE A 696 -6.79 14.19 -6.19
N HIS A 697 -7.53 14.83 -7.09
CA HIS A 697 -8.94 15.19 -6.93
C HIS A 697 -9.81 14.22 -7.72
N THR A 698 -10.86 13.72 -7.10
CA THR A 698 -11.77 12.73 -7.71
C THR A 698 -13.22 13.17 -7.49
N ALA A 699 -13.92 13.52 -8.56
CA ALA A 699 -15.32 13.93 -8.52
C ALA A 699 -16.22 12.98 -9.31
N VAL A 700 -17.29 12.50 -8.69
CA VAL A 700 -18.26 11.59 -9.32
C VAL A 700 -19.41 12.40 -9.93
N LEU A 701 -19.52 12.33 -11.25
CA LEU A 701 -20.62 12.87 -12.04
C LEU A 701 -21.74 11.83 -12.04
N THR A 702 -22.96 12.23 -11.70
CA THR A 702 -24.09 11.32 -11.53
C THR A 702 -25.25 11.67 -12.47
N GLY A 703 -26.19 10.73 -12.64
CA GLY A 703 -27.38 10.95 -13.47
C GLY A 703 -27.08 11.05 -14.97
N LEU A 704 -25.97 10.46 -15.42
CA LEU A 704 -25.53 10.51 -16.80
C LEU A 704 -26.36 9.57 -17.68
N LYS A 705 -26.78 10.09 -18.85
CA LYS A 705 -27.48 9.31 -19.87
C LYS A 705 -26.48 8.53 -20.70
N PRO A 706 -26.83 7.31 -21.18
CA PRO A 706 -25.99 6.54 -22.11
C PRO A 706 -25.78 7.23 -23.47
N ARG A 707 -24.68 6.93 -24.17
CA ARG A 707 -24.34 7.46 -25.51
C ARG A 707 -24.55 8.98 -25.64
N THR A 708 -24.28 9.72 -24.57
CA THR A 708 -24.56 11.16 -24.49
C THR A 708 -23.26 11.90 -24.27
N LYS A 709 -23.07 12.99 -25.02
CA LYS A 709 -21.89 13.85 -24.87
C LYS A 709 -22.07 14.73 -23.65
N TYR A 710 -21.09 14.69 -22.76
CA TYR A 710 -20.98 15.59 -21.61
C TYR A 710 -19.74 16.44 -21.74
N THR A 711 -19.90 17.72 -21.41
CA THR A 711 -18.81 18.67 -21.34
C THR A 711 -18.58 19.03 -19.88
N TYR A 712 -17.32 19.04 -19.45
CA TYR A 712 -16.94 19.22 -18.06
C TYR A 712 -15.69 20.10 -17.90
N ARG A 713 -15.54 20.70 -16.73
CA ARG A 713 -14.39 21.52 -16.35
C ARG A 713 -14.16 21.45 -14.84
N PRO A 714 -12.97 21.05 -14.37
CA PRO A 714 -12.59 21.24 -12.97
C PRO A 714 -12.75 22.71 -12.56
N LYS A 715 -13.43 22.99 -11.45
CA LYS A 715 -13.72 24.37 -11.02
C LYS A 715 -12.45 25.19 -10.84
N ALA A 716 -11.39 24.56 -10.38
CA ALA A 716 -10.06 25.13 -10.21
C ALA A 716 -9.33 25.47 -11.52
N GLY A 717 -9.65 24.76 -12.60
CA GLY A 717 -8.97 24.88 -13.89
C GLY A 717 -9.72 25.74 -14.89
N THR A 718 -9.00 26.17 -15.91
CA THR A 718 -9.56 26.96 -17.03
C THR A 718 -9.92 26.11 -18.24
N ARG A 719 -9.28 24.94 -18.38
CA ARG A 719 -9.44 24.03 -19.51
C ARG A 719 -10.75 23.24 -19.44
N GLN A 720 -11.47 23.20 -20.55
CA GLN A 720 -12.74 22.48 -20.71
C GLN A 720 -12.53 21.20 -21.52
N PHE A 721 -13.20 20.14 -21.12
CA PHE A 721 -13.09 18.81 -21.70
C PHE A 721 -14.47 18.28 -22.06
N SER A 722 -14.51 17.20 -22.84
CA SER A 722 -15.77 16.52 -23.13
C SER A 722 -15.54 15.04 -23.39
N PHE A 723 -16.47 14.21 -22.94
CA PHE A 723 -16.49 12.78 -23.19
C PHE A 723 -17.89 12.34 -23.62
N VAL A 724 -17.99 11.12 -24.15
CA VAL A 724 -19.28 10.48 -24.45
C VAL A 724 -19.41 9.27 -23.52
N THR A 725 -20.54 9.17 -22.82
CA THR A 725 -20.84 7.97 -22.02
C THR A 725 -21.02 6.75 -22.93
N PRO A 726 -20.58 5.57 -22.49
CA PRO A 726 -20.78 4.36 -23.29
C PRO A 726 -22.28 3.96 -23.32
N PRO A 727 -22.69 3.02 -24.18
CA PRO A 727 -24.06 2.53 -24.22
C PRO A 727 -24.51 1.88 -22.90
N ALA A 728 -25.81 1.95 -22.64
CA ALA A 728 -26.41 1.24 -21.52
C ALA A 728 -26.20 -0.27 -21.67
N PRO A 729 -26.07 -1.02 -20.56
CA PRO A 729 -26.08 -2.47 -20.60
C PRO A 729 -27.32 -3.02 -21.33
N GLY A 730 -27.11 -3.86 -22.34
CA GLY A 730 -28.17 -4.41 -23.17
C GLY A 730 -27.80 -4.52 -24.66
N PRO A 731 -28.76 -4.93 -25.50
CA PRO A 731 -28.58 -4.95 -26.95
C PRO A 731 -28.23 -3.58 -27.52
N ILE A 732 -27.35 -3.54 -28.52
CA ILE A 732 -26.99 -2.30 -29.21
C ILE A 732 -28.00 -1.95 -30.30
N GLU A 733 -28.15 -0.65 -30.55
CA GLU A 733 -29.00 -0.13 -31.60
C GLU A 733 -28.49 -0.59 -32.99
N PRO A 734 -29.38 -1.08 -33.87
CA PRO A 734 -29.00 -1.43 -35.24
C PRO A 734 -28.26 -0.29 -35.95
N GLY A 735 -27.11 -0.61 -36.56
CA GLY A 735 -26.28 0.37 -37.28
C GLY A 735 -25.38 1.23 -36.39
N LYS A 736 -25.41 1.08 -35.07
CA LYS A 736 -24.51 1.77 -34.12
C LYS A 736 -23.68 0.75 -33.34
N PRO A 737 -22.59 0.22 -33.93
CA PRO A 737 -21.73 -0.71 -33.22
C PRO A 737 -21.11 -0.05 -31.99
N PHE A 738 -20.71 -0.87 -31.01
CA PHE A 738 -19.98 -0.41 -29.83
C PHE A 738 -18.48 -0.65 -30.04
N LYS A 739 -17.69 0.43 -30.02
CA LYS A 739 -16.23 0.38 -30.24
C LYS A 739 -15.46 0.52 -28.95
N ILE A 740 -14.61 -0.46 -28.67
CA ILE A 740 -13.72 -0.50 -27.51
C ILE A 740 -12.28 -0.47 -28.01
N GLY A 741 -11.50 0.54 -27.63
CA GLY A 741 -10.06 0.59 -27.87
C GLY A 741 -9.33 -0.27 -26.84
N VAL A 742 -8.30 -1.01 -27.25
CA VAL A 742 -7.54 -1.90 -26.35
C VAL A 742 -6.05 -1.72 -26.62
N TRP A 743 -5.27 -1.62 -25.54
CA TRP A 743 -3.82 -1.51 -25.53
C TRP A 743 -3.25 -1.83 -24.14
N ALA A 744 -1.95 -2.09 -24.05
CA ALA A 744 -1.24 -2.38 -22.81
C ALA A 744 0.25 -2.03 -22.96
N ASP A 745 0.99 -1.96 -21.85
CA ASP A 745 2.46 -1.88 -21.87
C ASP A 745 2.96 -0.59 -22.52
N VAL A 746 2.43 0.53 -22.04
CA VAL A 746 2.46 1.80 -22.76
C VAL A 746 3.77 2.53 -22.56
N GLY A 747 4.20 2.76 -21.32
CA GLY A 747 5.40 3.55 -21.02
C GLY A 747 5.30 5.00 -21.53
N ILE A 748 6.47 5.65 -21.69
CA ILE A 748 6.58 7.06 -22.05
C ILE A 748 7.61 7.22 -23.18
N THR A 749 7.23 6.81 -24.39
CA THR A 749 8.05 6.97 -25.60
C THR A 749 7.28 7.70 -26.72
N ASN A 750 7.99 8.10 -27.78
CA ASN A 750 7.37 8.62 -29.00
C ASN A 750 6.49 7.56 -29.70
N VAL A 751 6.78 6.26 -29.51
CA VAL A 751 5.92 5.18 -29.98
C VAL A 751 4.64 5.15 -29.17
N SER A 752 4.73 5.20 -27.83
CA SER A 752 3.57 5.30 -26.92
C SER A 752 2.65 6.46 -27.29
N TRP A 753 3.24 7.62 -27.59
CA TRP A 753 2.51 8.79 -28.09
C TRP A 753 1.79 8.52 -29.41
N THR A 754 2.48 7.90 -30.38
CA THR A 754 1.92 7.55 -31.68
C THR A 754 0.77 6.56 -31.55
N VAL A 755 0.93 5.54 -30.71
CA VAL A 755 -0.10 4.53 -30.42
C VAL A 755 -1.30 5.18 -29.72
N MET A 756 -1.09 6.08 -28.75
CA MET A 756 -2.17 6.83 -28.12
C MET A 756 -2.99 7.64 -29.15
N GLN A 757 -2.32 8.32 -30.09
CA GLN A 757 -2.98 9.05 -31.17
C GLN A 757 -3.76 8.10 -32.09
N GLN A 758 -3.23 6.90 -32.35
CA GLN A 758 -3.91 5.87 -33.13
C GLN A 758 -5.19 5.38 -32.43
N VAL A 759 -5.14 5.10 -31.13
CA VAL A 759 -6.31 4.73 -30.32
C VAL A 759 -7.35 5.85 -30.36
N LYS A 760 -6.94 7.11 -30.16
CA LYS A 760 -7.82 8.27 -30.24
C LYS A 760 -8.47 8.41 -31.62
N ALA A 761 -7.69 8.23 -32.70
CA ALA A 761 -8.18 8.32 -34.07
C ALA A 761 -9.17 7.21 -34.45
N ALA A 762 -9.17 6.08 -33.75
CA ALA A 762 -10.17 5.04 -33.91
C ALA A 762 -11.57 5.44 -33.39
N ASN A 763 -11.66 6.55 -32.66
CA ASN A 763 -12.88 7.08 -32.04
C ASN A 763 -13.65 6.02 -31.21
N PRO A 764 -13.00 5.40 -30.20
CA PRO A 764 -13.65 4.44 -29.31
C PRO A 764 -14.63 5.15 -28.34
N GLU A 765 -15.62 4.40 -27.87
CA GLU A 765 -16.56 4.83 -26.82
C GLU A 765 -16.06 4.44 -25.40
N LEU A 766 -15.09 3.52 -25.34
CA LEU A 766 -14.44 3.01 -24.13
C LEU A 766 -13.01 2.57 -24.46
N VAL A 767 -12.05 2.76 -23.55
CA VAL A 767 -10.70 2.19 -23.65
C VAL A 767 -10.47 1.17 -22.54
N LEU A 768 -9.91 0.01 -22.91
CA LEU A 768 -9.35 -0.97 -21.97
C LEU A 768 -7.82 -0.84 -21.95
N LEU A 769 -7.24 -0.67 -20.77
CA LEU A 769 -5.79 -0.55 -20.57
C LEU A 769 -5.28 -1.72 -19.71
N VAL A 770 -4.62 -2.68 -20.35
CA VAL A 770 -4.38 -4.03 -19.78
C VAL A 770 -3.04 -4.13 -19.03
N GLY A 771 -2.78 -3.18 -18.13
CA GLY A 771 -1.58 -3.14 -17.28
C GLY A 771 -0.35 -2.50 -17.93
N ASP A 772 0.65 -2.25 -17.08
CA ASP A 772 1.93 -1.62 -17.39
C ASP A 772 1.79 -0.23 -18.02
N TYR A 773 1.49 0.74 -17.16
CA TYR A 773 1.12 2.10 -17.56
C TYR A 773 2.38 2.93 -17.80
N SER A 774 3.03 3.35 -16.73
CA SER A 774 4.08 4.38 -16.77
C SER A 774 5.49 3.81 -16.79
N TYR A 775 5.65 2.55 -16.38
CA TYR A 775 6.96 1.95 -16.09
C TYR A 775 7.75 2.84 -15.12
N ALA A 776 7.06 3.34 -14.09
CA ALA A 776 7.68 4.14 -13.05
C ALA A 776 8.70 3.31 -12.28
N ASP A 777 8.42 2.03 -12.02
CA ASP A 777 9.34 1.02 -11.47
C ASP A 777 10.03 1.49 -10.19
N GLY A 778 9.29 2.28 -9.42
CA GLY A 778 9.75 2.94 -8.21
C GLY A 778 10.37 4.31 -8.33
N TRP A 779 10.23 4.93 -9.48
CA TRP A 779 10.43 6.34 -9.69
C TRP A 779 9.07 7.02 -9.86
N SER A 780 8.32 7.17 -8.77
CA SER A 780 6.90 7.57 -8.80
C SER A 780 6.60 8.87 -9.56
N SER A 781 7.57 9.79 -9.70
CA SER A 781 7.38 11.00 -10.55
C SER A 781 7.12 10.71 -12.05
N ARG A 782 7.46 9.51 -12.57
CA ARG A 782 7.08 9.09 -13.94
C ARG A 782 5.58 9.02 -14.14
N TRP A 783 4.80 8.77 -13.08
CA TRP A 783 3.35 8.80 -13.15
C TRP A 783 2.82 10.19 -13.50
N ASP A 784 3.50 11.25 -13.08
CA ASP A 784 3.09 12.62 -13.40
C ASP A 784 3.28 12.91 -14.89
N VAL A 785 4.41 12.48 -15.45
CA VAL A 785 4.67 12.62 -16.89
C VAL A 785 3.69 11.79 -17.71
N PHE A 786 3.47 10.54 -17.32
CA PHE A 786 2.52 9.65 -17.99
C PHE A 786 1.11 10.25 -18.02
N GLY A 787 0.61 10.75 -16.89
CA GLY A 787 -0.71 11.37 -16.81
C GLY A 787 -0.86 12.56 -17.76
N THR A 788 0.16 13.40 -17.88
CA THR A 788 0.16 14.52 -18.83
C THR A 788 0.20 14.04 -20.28
N MET A 789 1.01 13.03 -20.61
CA MET A 789 1.08 12.44 -21.96
C MET A 789 -0.27 11.85 -22.39
N MET A 790 -1.01 11.26 -21.45
CA MET A 790 -2.27 10.56 -21.74
C MET A 790 -3.52 11.43 -21.72
N GLU A 791 -3.47 12.64 -21.15
CA GLU A 791 -4.60 13.57 -21.07
C GLU A 791 -5.37 13.76 -22.41
N PRO A 792 -4.71 13.86 -23.61
CA PRO A 792 -5.45 14.03 -24.87
C PRO A 792 -6.46 12.92 -25.17
N LEU A 793 -6.23 11.70 -24.70
CA LEU A 793 -7.11 10.54 -24.86
C LEU A 793 -7.97 10.35 -23.61
N MET A 794 -7.34 10.27 -22.44
CA MET A 794 -8.01 9.88 -21.20
C MET A 794 -8.95 10.95 -20.65
N ALA A 795 -8.83 12.23 -21.04
CA ALA A 795 -9.83 13.25 -20.73
C ALA A 795 -11.06 13.22 -21.68
N ALA A 796 -10.99 12.45 -22.76
CA ALA A 796 -12.02 12.42 -23.79
C ALA A 796 -12.77 11.08 -23.88
N VAL A 797 -12.12 9.98 -23.45
CA VAL A 797 -12.68 8.63 -23.53
C VAL A 797 -12.56 7.95 -22.16
N PRO A 798 -13.67 7.48 -21.59
CA PRO A 798 -13.63 6.72 -20.34
C PRO A 798 -12.70 5.51 -20.48
N THR A 799 -11.87 5.28 -19.45
CA THR A 799 -10.89 4.19 -19.44
C THR A 799 -11.18 3.23 -18.28
N LEU A 800 -11.12 1.93 -18.56
CA LEU A 800 -11.18 0.84 -17.58
C LEU A 800 -9.91 0.00 -17.71
N GLY A 801 -9.09 -0.06 -16.67
CA GLY A 801 -7.83 -0.82 -16.74
C GLY A 801 -7.63 -1.78 -15.59
N VAL A 802 -6.53 -2.50 -15.65
CA VAL A 802 -6.05 -3.43 -14.62
C VAL A 802 -4.55 -3.18 -14.39
N PRO A 803 -4.02 -3.45 -13.20
CA PRO A 803 -2.60 -3.25 -12.92
C PRO A 803 -1.73 -4.38 -13.52
N GLY A 804 -0.50 -4.06 -13.94
CA GLY A 804 0.53 -5.01 -14.38
C GLY A 804 1.65 -5.22 -13.36
N ASN A 805 2.74 -5.89 -13.76
CA ASN A 805 3.93 -6.03 -12.91
C ASN A 805 4.55 -4.67 -12.62
N HIS A 806 4.54 -3.73 -13.57
CA HIS A 806 5.17 -2.43 -13.38
C HIS A 806 4.42 -1.52 -12.40
N GLU A 807 3.15 -1.83 -12.10
CA GLU A 807 2.38 -1.17 -11.04
C GLU A 807 2.55 -1.84 -9.68
N ILE A 808 2.67 -3.17 -9.65
CA ILE A 808 2.56 -3.95 -8.42
C ILE A 808 3.94 -4.41 -7.93
N SER A 809 4.71 -5.05 -8.81
CA SER A 809 5.94 -5.77 -8.51
C SER A 809 7.18 -4.90 -8.64
N GLU A 810 7.32 -4.21 -9.75
CA GLU A 810 8.49 -3.40 -10.04
C GLU A 810 8.50 -2.18 -9.12
N GLY A 811 9.70 -1.86 -8.63
CA GLY A 811 9.88 -0.89 -7.57
C GLY A 811 9.39 -1.31 -6.17
N ARG A 812 8.46 -2.26 -6.05
CA ARG A 812 7.82 -2.74 -4.79
C ARG A 812 6.89 -1.71 -4.17
N TYR A 813 5.89 -1.29 -4.96
CA TYR A 813 4.88 -0.28 -4.60
C TYR A 813 3.48 -0.87 -4.39
N GLN A 814 3.26 -2.17 -4.65
CA GLN A 814 1.99 -2.86 -4.41
C GLN A 814 0.77 -2.13 -5.04
N GLY A 815 0.96 -1.41 -6.14
CA GLY A 815 -0.10 -0.71 -6.84
C GLY A 815 -0.52 0.64 -6.26
N VAL A 816 0.13 1.18 -5.22
CA VAL A 816 -0.30 2.44 -4.55
C VAL A 816 -0.42 3.60 -5.54
N ASP A 817 0.60 3.81 -6.38
CA ASP A 817 0.56 4.88 -7.36
C ASP A 817 -0.64 4.75 -8.33
N TRP A 818 -0.92 3.52 -8.77
CA TRP A 818 -2.01 3.23 -9.70
C TRP A 818 -3.38 3.38 -9.04
N MET A 819 -3.57 2.84 -7.84
CA MET A 819 -4.85 2.85 -7.12
C MET A 819 -5.37 4.26 -6.82
N PHE A 820 -4.47 5.19 -6.46
CA PHE A 820 -4.85 6.57 -6.19
C PHE A 820 -5.09 7.37 -7.47
N ARG A 821 -4.38 7.06 -8.56
CA ARG A 821 -4.45 7.81 -9.82
C ARG A 821 -5.55 7.34 -10.74
N TYR A 822 -5.87 6.05 -10.79
CA TYR A 822 -6.81 5.48 -11.75
C TYR A 822 -7.93 4.73 -11.03
N PRO A 823 -8.92 5.44 -10.46
CA PRO A 823 -10.03 4.81 -9.78
C PRO A 823 -10.85 3.93 -10.74
N ILE A 824 -11.22 2.74 -10.26
CA ILE A 824 -12.06 1.77 -10.97
C ILE A 824 -13.33 1.47 -10.16
N PRO A 825 -14.43 1.03 -10.80
CA PRO A 825 -15.72 0.84 -10.15
C PRO A 825 -15.82 -0.48 -9.37
N TYR A 826 -14.87 -0.72 -8.47
CA TYR A 826 -14.76 -1.99 -7.77
C TYR A 826 -15.89 -2.21 -6.76
N ARG A 827 -16.30 -1.17 -6.03
CA ARG A 827 -17.35 -1.29 -4.99
C ARG A 827 -18.71 -1.55 -5.61
N GLU A 828 -19.00 -0.89 -6.72
CA GLU A 828 -20.25 -1.01 -7.48
C GLU A 828 -20.40 -2.41 -8.07
N SER A 829 -19.28 -3.08 -8.37
CA SER A 829 -19.24 -4.50 -8.77
C SER A 829 -19.32 -5.51 -7.61
N GLY A 830 -19.37 -5.05 -6.36
CA GLY A 830 -19.37 -5.91 -5.18
C GLY A 830 -17.99 -6.49 -4.84
N SER A 831 -16.90 -5.87 -5.32
CA SER A 831 -15.54 -6.22 -4.95
C SER A 831 -15.13 -5.56 -3.64
N GLU A 832 -14.38 -6.29 -2.80
CA GLU A 832 -13.75 -5.79 -1.58
C GLU A 832 -12.34 -5.23 -1.82
N SER A 833 -11.87 -5.22 -3.08
CA SER A 833 -10.51 -4.80 -3.43
C SER A 833 -10.51 -3.92 -4.69
N PRO A 834 -9.75 -2.82 -4.71
CA PRO A 834 -9.54 -2.02 -5.91
C PRO A 834 -8.64 -2.72 -6.95
N MET A 835 -8.23 -3.96 -6.74
CA MET A 835 -7.39 -4.71 -7.69
C MET A 835 -8.19 -5.56 -8.69
N TRP A 836 -9.50 -5.71 -8.47
CA TRP A 836 -10.40 -6.43 -9.38
C TRP A 836 -11.82 -5.89 -9.30
N TYR A 837 -12.52 -5.93 -10.42
CA TYR A 837 -13.86 -5.35 -10.59
C TYR A 837 -14.58 -5.99 -11.78
N SER A 838 -15.86 -5.69 -11.94
CA SER A 838 -16.59 -5.93 -13.17
C SER A 838 -17.40 -4.70 -13.58
N TYR A 839 -17.75 -4.61 -14.86
CA TYR A 839 -18.53 -3.52 -15.40
C TYR A 839 -19.35 -3.98 -16.62
N GLU A 840 -20.65 -3.66 -16.63
CA GLU A 840 -21.51 -3.92 -17.79
C GLU A 840 -21.69 -2.65 -18.62
N THR A 841 -21.54 -2.77 -19.94
CA THR A 841 -21.85 -1.68 -20.88
C THR A 841 -22.13 -2.21 -22.28
N GLY A 842 -23.14 -1.63 -22.93
CA GLY A 842 -23.67 -2.19 -24.17
C GLY A 842 -23.95 -3.70 -24.00
N PRO A 843 -23.60 -4.52 -24.99
CA PRO A 843 -23.85 -5.96 -24.94
C PRO A 843 -22.70 -6.72 -24.27
N VAL A 844 -21.83 -6.04 -23.51
CA VAL A 844 -20.57 -6.57 -22.98
C VAL A 844 -20.56 -6.52 -21.44
N HIS A 845 -20.21 -7.65 -20.83
CA HIS A 845 -19.77 -7.75 -19.45
C HIS A 845 -18.24 -7.78 -19.43
N ILE A 846 -17.61 -6.86 -18.70
CA ILE A 846 -16.16 -6.73 -18.58
C ILE A 846 -15.76 -7.18 -17.17
N LEU A 847 -14.83 -8.12 -17.08
CA LEU A 847 -14.21 -8.56 -15.82
C LEU A 847 -12.73 -8.18 -15.81
N GLY A 848 -12.32 -7.30 -14.90
CA GLY A 848 -10.94 -6.88 -14.70
C GLY A 848 -10.31 -7.56 -13.49
N LEU A 849 -9.17 -8.21 -13.68
CA LEU A 849 -8.44 -8.95 -12.64
C LEU A 849 -6.97 -8.52 -12.59
N ALA A 850 -6.39 -8.53 -11.39
CA ALA A 850 -4.93 -8.40 -11.20
C ALA A 850 -4.16 -9.60 -11.78
N GLY A 851 -4.85 -10.71 -12.04
CA GLY A 851 -4.29 -11.91 -12.66
C GLY A 851 -3.25 -12.58 -11.77
N SER A 852 -2.08 -12.85 -12.35
CA SER A 852 -0.96 -13.46 -11.63
C SER A 852 -0.42 -12.57 -10.50
N TYR A 853 -0.71 -11.27 -10.48
CA TYR A 853 -0.23 -10.35 -9.43
C TYR A 853 -1.11 -10.28 -8.17
N ALA A 854 -1.98 -11.27 -7.99
CA ALA A 854 -2.68 -11.53 -6.74
C ALA A 854 -2.90 -13.04 -6.58
N PRO A 855 -3.13 -13.55 -5.36
CA PRO A 855 -3.50 -14.96 -5.17
C PRO A 855 -4.71 -15.35 -6.02
N SER A 856 -4.62 -16.52 -6.66
CA SER A 856 -5.58 -16.99 -7.68
C SER A 856 -6.25 -18.32 -7.35
N ASP A 857 -5.84 -18.98 -6.26
CA ASP A 857 -6.39 -20.28 -5.86
C ASP A 857 -7.90 -20.18 -5.55
N LYS A 858 -8.60 -21.32 -5.50
CA LYS A 858 -10.06 -21.37 -5.35
C LYS A 858 -10.60 -20.74 -4.05
N SER A 859 -9.75 -20.55 -3.03
CA SER A 859 -10.09 -19.85 -1.78
C SER A 859 -9.71 -18.37 -1.79
N SER A 860 -8.94 -17.90 -2.77
CA SER A 860 -8.54 -16.51 -2.87
C SER A 860 -9.73 -15.56 -3.08
N PRO A 861 -9.70 -14.33 -2.53
CA PRO A 861 -10.74 -13.33 -2.78
C PRO A 861 -10.93 -13.02 -4.26
N GLN A 862 -9.85 -12.97 -5.05
CA GLN A 862 -9.90 -12.75 -6.49
C GLN A 862 -10.72 -13.84 -7.21
N TYR A 863 -10.43 -15.12 -6.94
CA TYR A 863 -11.18 -16.24 -7.54
C TYR A 863 -12.64 -16.24 -7.10
N LEU A 864 -12.89 -16.03 -5.80
CA LEU A 864 -14.25 -16.00 -5.25
C LEU A 864 -15.07 -14.85 -5.84
N PHE A 865 -14.44 -13.69 -6.07
CA PHE A 865 -15.03 -12.57 -6.80
C PHE A 865 -15.40 -12.97 -8.22
N ALA A 866 -14.42 -13.40 -9.02
CA ALA A 866 -14.64 -13.77 -10.42
C ALA A 866 -15.73 -14.86 -10.57
N LYS A 867 -15.72 -15.86 -9.69
CA LYS A 867 -16.72 -16.94 -9.72
C LYS A 867 -18.13 -16.44 -9.45
N GLU A 868 -18.31 -15.55 -8.47
CA GLU A 868 -19.64 -15.03 -8.12
C GLU A 868 -20.13 -14.02 -9.15
N ASP A 869 -19.25 -13.17 -9.65
CA ASP A 869 -19.53 -12.22 -10.72
C ASP A 869 -19.99 -12.93 -12.01
N LEU A 870 -19.19 -13.88 -12.52
CA LEU A 870 -19.52 -14.64 -13.74
C LEU A 870 -20.82 -15.45 -13.61
N ARG A 871 -21.16 -15.88 -12.39
CA ARG A 871 -22.43 -16.59 -12.10
C ARG A 871 -23.66 -15.69 -12.28
N HIS A 872 -23.51 -14.38 -12.13
CA HIS A 872 -24.60 -13.42 -12.19
C HIS A 872 -24.80 -12.79 -13.58
N VAL A 873 -23.89 -13.04 -14.53
CA VAL A 873 -24.00 -12.49 -15.88
C VAL A 873 -25.25 -13.03 -16.59
N ASP A 874 -26.17 -12.11 -16.95
CA ASP A 874 -27.29 -12.41 -17.82
C ASP A 874 -26.89 -12.25 -19.28
N ARG A 875 -26.56 -13.38 -19.94
CA ARG A 875 -26.12 -13.40 -21.34
C ARG A 875 -27.20 -13.00 -22.35
N TYR A 876 -28.45 -12.80 -21.96
CA TYR A 876 -29.46 -12.18 -22.83
C TYR A 876 -29.34 -10.65 -22.86
N ARG A 877 -28.81 -10.05 -21.78
CA ARG A 877 -28.58 -8.62 -21.64
C ARG A 877 -27.15 -8.25 -22.07
N THR A 878 -26.16 -8.99 -21.58
CA THR A 878 -24.73 -8.81 -21.88
C THR A 878 -24.16 -10.09 -22.51
N PRO A 879 -24.46 -10.38 -23.79
CA PRO A 879 -24.07 -11.64 -24.44
C PRO A 879 -22.56 -11.85 -24.55
N TRP A 880 -21.76 -10.80 -24.62
CA TRP A 880 -20.30 -10.87 -24.70
C TRP A 880 -19.68 -10.77 -23.31
N VAL A 881 -18.81 -11.72 -22.97
CA VAL A 881 -18.01 -11.67 -21.74
C VAL A 881 -16.54 -11.47 -22.11
N VAL A 882 -16.01 -10.31 -21.74
CA VAL A 882 -14.61 -9.92 -21.97
C VAL A 882 -13.88 -9.90 -20.64
N VAL A 883 -12.75 -10.58 -20.57
CA VAL A 883 -11.88 -10.58 -19.38
C VAL A 883 -10.57 -9.86 -19.73
N GLN A 884 -10.06 -9.04 -18.81
CA GLN A 884 -8.73 -8.45 -18.92
C GLN A 884 -7.89 -8.74 -17.66
N PHE A 885 -6.65 -9.15 -17.87
CA PHE A 885 -5.60 -9.26 -16.85
C PHE A 885 -4.24 -9.20 -17.54
N HIS A 886 -3.20 -8.76 -16.83
CA HIS A 886 -1.94 -8.39 -17.48
C HIS A 886 -1.15 -9.58 -18.06
N THR A 887 -0.76 -10.57 -17.24
CA THR A 887 0.09 -11.69 -17.69
C THR A 887 -0.65 -12.70 -18.58
N PRO A 888 -0.21 -12.99 -19.81
CA PRO A 888 -0.89 -13.93 -20.70
C PRO A 888 -0.75 -15.39 -20.28
N TRP A 889 -1.80 -16.17 -20.57
CA TRP A 889 -1.78 -17.64 -20.43
C TRP A 889 -1.22 -18.33 -21.69
N TYR A 890 -1.58 -17.78 -22.85
CA TYR A 890 -1.27 -18.32 -24.16
C TYR A 890 -0.41 -17.32 -24.92
N ASN A 891 0.91 -17.37 -24.70
CA ASN A 891 1.90 -16.63 -25.49
C ASN A 891 2.94 -17.60 -26.04
N SER A 892 3.34 -17.42 -27.30
CA SER A 892 4.38 -18.22 -27.96
C SER A 892 5.69 -17.45 -28.10
N ASN A 893 5.80 -16.27 -27.49
CA ASN A 893 7.08 -15.58 -27.34
C ASN A 893 7.94 -16.32 -26.31
N LYS A 894 9.26 -16.42 -26.54
CA LYS A 894 10.14 -17.05 -25.54
C LYS A 894 10.31 -16.18 -24.30
N ASN A 895 10.12 -14.86 -24.41
CA ASN A 895 10.04 -13.99 -23.24
C ASN A 895 8.73 -14.25 -22.49
N HIS A 896 8.80 -14.38 -21.18
CA HIS A 896 7.66 -14.63 -20.29
C HIS A 896 6.85 -15.90 -20.60
N TYR A 897 7.44 -16.86 -21.33
CA TYR A 897 6.78 -18.11 -21.69
C TYR A 897 6.36 -18.89 -20.44
N GLN A 898 5.07 -19.18 -20.31
CA GLN A 898 4.44 -19.88 -19.17
C GLN A 898 4.47 -19.13 -17.82
N GLU A 899 4.77 -17.84 -17.78
CA GLU A 899 4.76 -17.05 -16.54
C GLU A 899 3.37 -17.02 -15.88
N GLY A 900 2.30 -16.97 -16.69
CA GLY A 900 0.90 -16.99 -16.22
C GLY A 900 0.33 -18.38 -15.89
N TYR A 901 1.14 -19.46 -15.92
CA TYR A 901 0.63 -20.84 -15.89
C TYR A 901 -0.16 -21.18 -14.61
N LYS A 902 0.24 -20.66 -13.44
CA LYS A 902 -0.52 -20.91 -12.19
C LYS A 902 -1.90 -20.28 -12.22
N HIS A 903 -1.99 -19.03 -12.68
CA HIS A 903 -3.27 -18.33 -12.83
C HIS A 903 -4.18 -19.07 -13.83
N GLN A 904 -3.60 -19.58 -14.93
CA GLN A 904 -4.30 -20.43 -15.88
C GLN A 904 -4.85 -21.71 -15.22
N GLN A 905 -4.02 -22.45 -14.49
CA GLN A 905 -4.45 -23.70 -13.83
C GLN A 905 -5.62 -23.49 -12.86
N ASP A 906 -5.64 -22.36 -12.16
CA ASP A 906 -6.70 -22.08 -11.20
C ASP A 906 -8.00 -21.63 -11.88
N MET A 907 -7.92 -20.76 -12.89
CA MET A 907 -9.07 -20.02 -13.43
C MET A 907 -9.54 -20.46 -14.82
N GLU A 908 -8.75 -21.18 -15.61
CA GLU A 908 -9.12 -21.56 -16.98
C GLU A 908 -10.43 -22.36 -17.03
N GLU A 909 -10.61 -23.31 -16.11
CA GLU A 909 -11.85 -24.08 -15.98
C GLU A 909 -13.05 -23.18 -15.65
N LEU A 910 -12.84 -22.14 -14.84
CA LEU A 910 -13.88 -21.18 -14.47
C LEU A 910 -14.34 -20.38 -15.70
N PHE A 911 -13.40 -19.86 -16.48
CA PHE A 911 -13.68 -19.07 -17.67
C PHE A 911 -14.33 -19.91 -18.78
N TYR A 912 -13.85 -21.14 -18.97
CA TYR A 912 -14.46 -22.09 -19.88
C TYR A 912 -15.90 -22.45 -19.46
N THR A 913 -16.13 -22.72 -18.17
CA THR A 913 -17.46 -23.08 -17.63
C THR A 913 -18.49 -21.98 -17.84
N TYR A 914 -18.12 -20.71 -17.63
CA TYR A 914 -19.02 -19.57 -17.82
C TYR A 914 -19.00 -19.01 -19.26
N GLY A 915 -18.27 -19.65 -20.17
CA GLY A 915 -18.23 -19.31 -21.59
C GLY A 915 -17.73 -17.88 -21.83
N VAL A 916 -16.57 -17.54 -21.26
CA VAL A 916 -15.84 -16.29 -21.58
C VAL A 916 -15.54 -16.25 -23.07
N ASP A 917 -15.78 -15.11 -23.73
CA ASP A 917 -15.63 -15.01 -25.17
C ASP A 917 -14.22 -14.58 -25.58
N ILE A 918 -13.66 -13.57 -24.90
CA ILE A 918 -12.36 -12.96 -25.22
C ILE A 918 -11.60 -12.68 -23.92
N VAL A 919 -10.30 -12.94 -23.93
CA VAL A 919 -9.35 -12.57 -22.89
C VAL A 919 -8.29 -11.65 -23.49
N PHE A 920 -8.15 -10.45 -22.95
CA PHE A 920 -7.07 -9.52 -23.29
C PHE A 920 -5.95 -9.59 -22.26
N ASN A 921 -4.71 -9.60 -22.75
CA ASN A 921 -3.48 -9.61 -21.98
C ASN A 921 -2.49 -8.57 -22.51
N GLY A 922 -1.62 -8.06 -21.64
CA GLY A 922 -0.46 -7.24 -22.00
C GLY A 922 0.83 -8.04 -21.85
N HIS A 923 1.81 -7.47 -21.15
CA HIS A 923 3.02 -8.04 -20.58
C HIS A 923 4.10 -8.45 -21.57
N VAL A 924 3.72 -9.23 -22.59
CA VAL A 924 4.63 -9.66 -23.64
C VAL A 924 4.60 -8.57 -24.71
N HIS A 925 5.74 -7.91 -24.91
CA HIS A 925 5.86 -6.73 -25.79
C HIS A 925 5.76 -7.04 -27.29
N SER A 926 4.62 -7.60 -27.69
CA SER A 926 4.32 -8.05 -29.05
C SER A 926 2.81 -8.23 -29.18
N TYR A 927 2.34 -8.31 -30.42
CA TYR A 927 0.98 -8.71 -30.72
C TYR A 927 0.90 -10.22 -30.94
N GLU A 928 -0.04 -10.90 -30.29
CA GLU A 928 -0.36 -12.30 -30.59
C GLU A 928 -1.84 -12.58 -30.37
N ARG A 929 -2.49 -13.26 -31.33
CA ARG A 929 -3.88 -13.70 -31.22
C ARG A 929 -3.96 -15.20 -31.37
N SER A 930 -4.63 -15.86 -30.43
CA SER A 930 -4.90 -17.29 -30.50
C SER A 930 -6.14 -17.59 -31.36
N HIS A 931 -6.25 -18.83 -31.83
CA HIS A 931 -7.55 -19.45 -32.04
C HIS A 931 -8.27 -19.60 -30.69
N ARG A 932 -9.58 -19.93 -30.71
CA ARG A 932 -10.26 -20.32 -29.47
C ARG A 932 -9.54 -21.54 -28.88
N VAL A 933 -9.21 -21.49 -27.60
CA VAL A 933 -8.28 -22.43 -26.98
C VAL A 933 -8.73 -22.80 -25.58
N TYR A 934 -8.52 -24.05 -25.20
CA TYR A 934 -8.74 -24.56 -23.84
C TYR A 934 -7.78 -25.72 -23.58
N LYS A 935 -7.08 -25.71 -22.44
CA LYS A 935 -6.08 -26.73 -22.06
C LYS A 935 -5.04 -26.98 -23.16
N ASN A 936 -4.50 -25.90 -23.74
CA ASN A 936 -3.51 -25.90 -24.82
C ASN A 936 -3.97 -26.57 -26.13
N LYS A 937 -5.27 -26.72 -26.34
CA LYS A 937 -5.84 -27.27 -27.57
C LYS A 937 -6.81 -26.28 -28.18
N VAL A 938 -6.81 -26.21 -29.52
CA VAL A 938 -7.83 -25.47 -30.25
C VAL A 938 -9.20 -26.07 -29.92
N ASP A 939 -10.09 -25.26 -29.37
CA ASP A 939 -11.41 -25.67 -28.93
C ASP A 939 -12.43 -24.57 -29.32
N PRO A 940 -13.47 -24.88 -30.09
CA PRO A 940 -14.43 -23.87 -30.57
C PRO A 940 -15.27 -23.22 -29.45
N LEU A 941 -15.29 -23.79 -28.24
CA LEU A 941 -15.98 -23.25 -27.08
C LEU A 941 -15.05 -22.48 -26.13
N GLY A 942 -13.73 -22.58 -26.33
CA GLY A 942 -12.74 -21.84 -25.55
C GLY A 942 -12.78 -20.33 -25.81
N PRO A 943 -12.29 -19.53 -24.86
CA PRO A 943 -12.04 -18.11 -25.09
C PRO A 943 -10.96 -17.91 -26.18
N MET A 944 -11.06 -16.79 -26.88
CA MET A 944 -9.94 -16.29 -27.68
C MET A 944 -9.03 -15.44 -26.81
N HIS A 945 -7.72 -15.70 -26.84
CA HIS A 945 -6.72 -14.92 -26.13
C HIS A 945 -6.02 -13.96 -27.08
N ILE A 946 -5.88 -12.70 -26.66
CA ILE A 946 -5.22 -11.65 -27.43
C ILE A 946 -4.19 -10.97 -26.51
N VAL A 947 -2.92 -11.12 -26.87
CA VAL A 947 -1.77 -10.43 -26.29
C VAL A 947 -1.56 -9.13 -27.06
N ILE A 948 -1.58 -8.01 -26.35
CA ILE A 948 -1.48 -6.65 -26.90
C ILE A 948 -0.56 -5.76 -26.05
N GLY A 949 0.57 -6.33 -25.63
CA GLY A 949 1.59 -5.63 -24.83
C GLY A 949 2.51 -4.71 -25.65
N ASP A 950 2.06 -4.28 -26.82
CA ASP A 950 2.89 -3.68 -27.84
C ASP A 950 2.66 -2.17 -28.02
N ALA A 951 2.23 -1.44 -26.98
CA ALA A 951 1.98 0.00 -27.10
C ALA A 951 3.26 0.86 -27.13
N GLY A 952 4.43 0.26 -26.90
CA GLY A 952 5.72 0.89 -27.19
C GLY A 952 6.45 1.45 -26.00
N ASN A 953 6.39 0.76 -24.85
CA ASN A 953 7.29 1.05 -23.73
C ASN A 953 8.78 0.92 -24.13
N TYR A 954 9.65 1.37 -23.23
CA TYR A 954 11.06 1.55 -23.52
C TYR A 954 11.89 0.24 -23.51
N ASP A 955 11.34 -0.90 -23.04
CA ASP A 955 12.02 -2.20 -23.12
C ASP A 955 12.04 -2.76 -24.55
N GLY A 956 11.20 -2.21 -25.44
CA GLY A 956 11.14 -2.60 -26.85
C GLY A 956 10.42 -3.92 -27.08
N PRO A 957 10.36 -4.41 -28.33
CA PRO A 957 9.52 -5.55 -28.66
C PRO A 957 10.14 -6.88 -28.22
N ALA A 958 9.29 -7.82 -27.83
CA ALA A 958 9.68 -9.16 -27.39
C ALA A 958 10.08 -10.03 -28.59
N LEU A 959 11.28 -10.62 -28.51
CA LEU A 959 11.88 -11.55 -29.46
C LEU A 959 12.75 -12.57 -28.69
N PRO A 960 12.91 -13.83 -29.15
CA PRO A 960 12.32 -14.48 -30.33
C PRO A 960 11.11 -15.37 -30.00
N TRP A 961 10.44 -15.88 -31.03
CA TRP A 961 9.27 -16.76 -30.91
C TRP A 961 9.64 -18.24 -30.74
N VAL A 962 8.76 -19.01 -30.11
CA VAL A 962 8.80 -20.48 -30.06
C VAL A 962 8.51 -21.03 -31.46
N GLU A 963 9.32 -22.00 -31.90
CA GLU A 963 9.20 -22.65 -33.20
C GLU A 963 9.07 -24.18 -33.06
N PRO A 964 8.22 -24.85 -33.87
CA PRO A 964 7.26 -24.26 -34.81
C PRO A 964 6.14 -23.47 -34.09
N GLN A 965 5.45 -22.57 -34.80
CA GLN A 965 4.27 -21.87 -34.29
C GLN A 965 3.27 -22.88 -33.66
N PRO A 966 2.91 -22.72 -32.38
CA PRO A 966 1.91 -23.59 -31.76
C PRO A 966 0.58 -23.53 -32.51
N GLU A 967 -0.12 -24.67 -32.63
CA GLU A 967 -1.37 -24.77 -33.39
C GLU A 967 -2.46 -23.80 -32.91
N TRP A 968 -2.46 -23.46 -31.62
CA TRP A 968 -3.40 -22.50 -31.05
C TRP A 968 -3.06 -21.04 -31.36
N SER A 969 -1.83 -20.71 -31.77
CA SER A 969 -1.42 -19.35 -32.12
C SER A 969 -1.82 -19.07 -33.57
N ALA A 970 -2.72 -18.11 -33.80
CA ALA A 970 -3.24 -17.81 -35.13
C ALA A 970 -2.37 -16.77 -35.87
N VAL A 971 -2.06 -15.67 -35.18
CA VAL A 971 -1.25 -14.57 -35.71
C VAL A 971 -0.33 -14.08 -34.59
N ARG A 972 0.92 -13.78 -34.91
CA ARG A 972 1.91 -13.24 -33.97
C ARG A 972 2.87 -12.29 -34.68
N GLU A 973 3.15 -11.16 -34.05
CA GLU A 973 4.00 -10.13 -34.64
C GLU A 973 4.73 -9.29 -33.57
N SER A 974 6.04 -9.10 -33.75
CA SER A 974 6.85 -8.21 -32.92
C SER A 974 6.92 -6.81 -33.53
N ALA A 975 5.79 -6.10 -33.49
CA ALA A 975 5.67 -4.70 -33.87
C ALA A 975 4.83 -3.97 -32.82
N PHE A 976 4.79 -2.64 -32.88
CA PHE A 976 4.04 -1.81 -31.94
C PHE A 976 2.70 -1.40 -32.54
N GLY A 977 1.66 -1.31 -31.73
CA GLY A 977 0.30 -1.09 -32.21
C GLY A 977 -0.75 -0.93 -31.13
N SER A 978 -2.00 -0.94 -31.59
CA SER A 978 -3.19 -0.94 -30.74
C SER A 978 -4.33 -1.67 -31.43
N GLY A 979 -5.34 -2.06 -30.65
CA GLY A 979 -6.47 -2.83 -31.13
C GLY A 979 -7.80 -2.12 -30.93
N VAL A 980 -8.80 -2.53 -31.72
CA VAL A 980 -10.18 -2.08 -31.59
C VAL A 980 -11.09 -3.30 -31.67
N LEU A 981 -11.91 -3.48 -30.65
CA LEU A 981 -13.02 -4.43 -30.65
C LEU A 981 -14.31 -3.67 -31.02
N THR A 982 -14.90 -4.02 -32.16
CA THR A 982 -16.16 -3.45 -32.64
C THR A 982 -17.28 -4.47 -32.49
N VAL A 983 -18.15 -4.31 -31.51
CA VAL A 983 -19.27 -5.22 -31.28
C VAL A 983 -20.49 -4.75 -32.09
N PHE A 984 -21.03 -5.62 -32.94
CA PHE A 984 -22.15 -5.31 -33.85
C PHE A 984 -23.50 -5.80 -33.35
N ASN A 985 -23.53 -6.92 -32.63
CA ASN A 985 -24.75 -7.47 -32.03
C ASN A 985 -24.39 -8.59 -31.02
N ALA A 986 -25.37 -9.39 -30.61
CA ALA A 986 -25.19 -10.47 -29.64
C ALA A 986 -24.30 -11.65 -30.10
N THR A 987 -23.97 -11.72 -31.40
CA THR A 987 -23.21 -12.85 -31.97
C THR A 987 -22.02 -12.44 -32.83
N HIS A 988 -21.95 -11.19 -33.31
CA HIS A 988 -20.87 -10.70 -34.17
C HIS A 988 -20.14 -9.52 -33.54
N ALA A 989 -18.81 -9.65 -33.47
CA ALA A 989 -17.88 -8.57 -33.16
C ALA A 989 -16.68 -8.68 -34.10
N GLU A 990 -16.01 -7.57 -34.42
CA GLU A 990 -14.76 -7.57 -35.16
C GLU A 990 -13.63 -7.16 -34.23
N TRP A 991 -12.55 -7.92 -34.23
CA TRP A 991 -11.28 -7.51 -33.66
C TRP A 991 -10.38 -7.01 -34.79
N ALA A 992 -9.79 -5.83 -34.62
CA ALA A 992 -8.83 -5.27 -35.56
C ALA A 992 -7.61 -4.71 -34.81
N TRP A 993 -6.42 -5.26 -35.07
CA TRP A 993 -5.15 -4.74 -34.61
C TRP A 993 -4.47 -3.91 -35.71
N ARG A 994 -3.93 -2.77 -35.32
CA ARG A 994 -3.29 -1.80 -36.21
C ARG A 994 -1.86 -1.56 -35.76
N ARG A 995 -0.93 -1.83 -36.66
CA ARG A 995 0.49 -1.53 -36.48
C ARG A 995 0.74 -0.03 -36.57
N ALA A 996 1.40 0.52 -35.56
CA ALA A 996 1.82 1.92 -35.47
C ALA A 996 3.29 2.12 -35.85
N ALA A 997 4.18 1.20 -35.41
CA ALA A 997 5.61 1.30 -35.63
C ALA A 997 6.29 -0.08 -35.64
N CYS A 998 7.47 -0.16 -36.24
CA CYS A 998 8.31 -1.37 -36.29
C CYS A 998 9.66 -1.08 -35.66
N ALA A 999 10.24 -2.08 -35.00
CA ALA A 999 11.61 -2.00 -34.52
C ALA A 999 12.60 -2.53 -35.58
N TYR A 1000 13.64 -1.76 -35.87
CA TYR A 1000 14.73 -2.12 -36.78
C TYR A 1000 16.03 -2.26 -35.99
N ARG A 1001 16.84 -3.27 -36.31
CA ARG A 1001 18.18 -3.43 -35.75
C ARG A 1001 19.16 -2.54 -36.55
N GLY A 1002 19.76 -1.55 -35.89
CA GLY A 1002 20.78 -0.70 -36.51
C GLY A 1002 22.09 -1.43 -36.80
N SER A 1003 22.87 -0.92 -37.76
CA SER A 1003 24.25 -1.38 -38.00
C SER A 1003 25.11 -1.19 -36.74
N PRO A 1004 26.04 -2.12 -36.41
CA PRO A 1004 26.87 -1.99 -35.22
C PRO A 1004 27.75 -0.74 -35.33
N ILE A 1005 27.62 0.19 -34.38
CA ILE A 1005 28.66 1.17 -34.11
C ILE A 1005 29.40 0.63 -32.88
N GLY A 1006 30.47 -0.13 -33.11
CA GLY A 1006 31.18 -0.90 -32.07
C GLY A 1006 30.51 -2.25 -31.74
N ASP A 1007 30.80 -2.80 -30.55
CA ASP A 1007 30.29 -4.10 -30.04
C ASP A 1007 28.81 -4.07 -29.59
N HIS A 1008 28.04 -3.03 -29.94
CA HIS A 1008 26.66 -2.83 -29.50
C HIS A 1008 25.67 -2.80 -30.66
N SER A 1009 24.58 -3.58 -30.55
CA SER A 1009 23.44 -3.53 -31.48
C SER A 1009 22.30 -2.67 -30.91
N TRP A 1010 21.99 -1.56 -31.59
CA TRP A 1010 20.90 -0.63 -31.24
C TRP A 1010 19.60 -1.04 -31.94
N TRP A 1011 18.45 -0.82 -31.28
CA TRP A 1011 17.14 -0.87 -31.95
C TRP A 1011 16.67 0.56 -32.24
N TYR A 1012 16.07 0.78 -33.41
CA TYR A 1012 15.45 2.03 -33.81
C TYR A 1012 13.97 1.76 -34.10
N ALA A 1013 13.07 2.55 -33.51
CA ALA A 1013 11.70 2.63 -34.01
C ALA A 1013 11.65 3.75 -35.05
N SER A 1014 11.21 3.44 -36.26
CA SER A 1014 10.78 4.49 -37.18
C SER A 1014 9.27 4.49 -37.22
N THR A 1015 8.68 5.66 -36.94
CA THR A 1015 7.34 5.97 -37.44
C THR A 1015 7.44 5.93 -38.97
N TRP A 1016 6.47 5.29 -39.63
CA TRP A 1016 6.59 4.91 -41.03
C TRP A 1016 6.74 6.14 -41.96
N HIS A 1017 7.99 6.53 -42.25
CA HIS A 1017 8.36 7.58 -43.22
C HIS A 1017 8.74 6.94 -44.56
N GLY A 1018 7.75 6.35 -45.24
CA GLY A 1018 7.71 6.25 -46.69
C GLY A 1018 8.77 5.40 -47.42
N ASN A 1019 9.69 4.68 -46.77
CA ASN A 1019 10.64 3.83 -47.52
C ASN A 1019 11.23 2.62 -46.78
N SER A 1020 10.64 2.15 -45.67
CA SER A 1020 11.09 0.93 -44.97
C SER A 1020 9.93 -0.05 -44.81
N SER A 1021 9.96 -1.14 -45.58
CA SER A 1021 8.98 -2.23 -45.50
C SER A 1021 9.16 -3.01 -44.19
N CYS A 1022 8.14 -3.01 -43.35
CA CYS A 1022 8.01 -4.01 -42.27
C CYS A 1022 7.52 -5.30 -42.92
N SER A 1023 8.41 -6.05 -43.58
CA SER A 1023 8.02 -7.31 -44.23
C SER A 1023 8.30 -8.49 -43.32
N THR A 1024 7.25 -9.08 -42.75
CA THR A 1024 7.21 -10.53 -42.56
C THR A 1024 6.72 -11.17 -43.87
N GLU A 1025 7.14 -12.40 -44.17
CA GLU A 1025 6.67 -13.11 -45.36
C GLU A 1025 5.13 -13.23 -45.34
N GLY A 1026 4.45 -12.48 -46.20
CA GLY A 1026 2.98 -12.51 -46.38
C GLY A 1026 2.23 -11.18 -46.28
N ASP A 1027 2.88 -10.06 -45.90
CA ASP A 1027 2.19 -8.77 -45.73
C ASP A 1027 2.00 -8.00 -47.06
N ASN A 1028 0.74 -7.84 -47.49
CA ASN A 1028 0.33 -7.05 -48.67
C ASN A 1028 -0.25 -5.66 -48.29
N SER A 1029 -0.17 -5.22 -47.03
CA SER A 1029 -0.76 -3.95 -46.59
C SER A 1029 0.10 -2.73 -46.93
N ALA A 1030 0.10 -2.31 -48.20
CA ALA A 1030 0.84 -1.15 -48.69
C ALA A 1030 0.14 0.22 -48.50
N GLN A 1031 -0.89 0.35 -47.65
CA GLN A 1031 -1.62 1.61 -47.45
C GLN A 1031 -1.99 1.93 -46.00
N LYS A 1032 -1.81 3.21 -45.63
CA LYS A 1032 -1.99 3.88 -44.32
C LYS A 1032 -3.33 3.69 -43.58
N SER A 1033 -4.25 2.84 -44.03
CA SER A 1033 -5.64 2.79 -43.51
C SER A 1033 -6.17 1.41 -43.11
N GLU A 1034 -5.51 0.31 -43.50
CA GLU A 1034 -6.03 -1.03 -43.21
C GLU A 1034 -5.39 -1.64 -41.95
N PRO A 1035 -6.17 -2.38 -41.13
CA PRO A 1035 -5.63 -3.11 -40.00
C PRO A 1035 -4.69 -4.23 -40.47
N SER A 1036 -3.59 -4.43 -39.73
CA SER A 1036 -2.60 -5.47 -40.02
C SER A 1036 -3.10 -6.87 -39.65
N ASP A 1037 -4.07 -6.96 -38.73
CA ASP A 1037 -4.87 -8.16 -38.49
C ASP A 1037 -6.31 -7.75 -38.22
N ALA A 1038 -7.27 -8.40 -38.87
CA ALA A 1038 -8.70 -8.19 -38.64
C ALA A 1038 -9.46 -9.51 -38.76
N VAL A 1039 -10.30 -9.80 -37.77
CA VAL A 1039 -11.09 -11.04 -37.71
C VAL A 1039 -12.50 -10.77 -37.21
N MET A 1040 -13.48 -11.34 -37.93
CA MET A 1040 -14.87 -11.39 -37.47
C MET A 1040 -15.03 -12.52 -36.45
N LEU A 1041 -15.33 -12.16 -35.22
CA LEU A 1041 -15.65 -13.04 -34.12
C LEU A 1041 -17.14 -13.39 -34.19
N ILE A 1042 -17.42 -14.66 -34.45
CA ILE A 1042 -18.78 -15.20 -34.46
C ILE A 1042 -18.95 -16.08 -33.22
N ARG A 1043 -19.93 -15.72 -32.39
CA ARG A 1043 -20.38 -16.54 -31.25
C ARG A 1043 -21.44 -17.53 -31.75
N GLY A 1044 -21.17 -18.83 -31.56
CA GLY A 1044 -22.17 -19.87 -31.82
C GLY A 1044 -23.34 -19.82 -30.84
N GLU A 1045 -24.48 -20.41 -31.19
CA GLU A 1045 -25.57 -20.59 -30.23
C GLU A 1045 -25.07 -21.41 -29.03
N VAL A 1046 -25.12 -20.83 -27.84
CA VAL A 1046 -24.68 -21.51 -26.62
C VAL A 1046 -25.61 -22.70 -26.34
N PRO A 1047 -25.11 -23.94 -26.25
CA PRO A 1047 -25.91 -25.05 -25.76
C PRO A 1047 -26.40 -24.72 -24.35
N ALA A 1048 -27.67 -25.01 -24.03
CA ALA A 1048 -28.30 -24.71 -22.75
C ALA A 1048 -27.73 -25.51 -21.54
N ARG A 1049 -26.41 -25.56 -21.37
CA ARG A 1049 -25.71 -26.13 -20.22
C ARG A 1049 -25.16 -25.00 -19.37
N VAL A 1050 -26.02 -24.50 -18.51
CA VAL A 1050 -25.86 -24.07 -17.11
C VAL A 1050 -27.10 -23.21 -16.85
N ARG A 1051 -28.26 -23.87 -16.72
CA ARG A 1051 -29.31 -23.30 -15.90
C ARG A 1051 -28.88 -23.58 -14.46
N PRO A 1052 -28.66 -22.58 -13.59
CA PRO A 1052 -28.73 -22.86 -12.16
C PRO A 1052 -30.10 -23.52 -11.94
N ARG A 1053 -30.15 -24.57 -11.11
CA ARG A 1053 -31.43 -25.12 -10.63
C ARG A 1053 -32.16 -23.95 -9.96
N ALA A 1054 -33.04 -23.28 -10.72
CA ALA A 1054 -34.04 -22.41 -10.16
C ALA A 1054 -34.75 -23.26 -9.11
N SER A 1055 -34.73 -22.78 -7.88
CA SER A 1055 -35.52 -23.37 -6.81
C SER A 1055 -36.95 -23.53 -7.33
N TRP A 1056 -37.50 -24.72 -7.15
CA TRP A 1056 -38.88 -25.06 -7.47
C TRP A 1056 -39.91 -24.30 -6.61
N TRP A 1057 -39.55 -23.13 -6.08
CA TRP A 1057 -40.36 -22.30 -5.18
C TRP A 1057 -40.79 -20.97 -5.78
N SER A 1058 -40.19 -20.52 -6.90
CA SER A 1058 -40.52 -19.19 -7.48
C SER A 1058 -41.52 -19.21 -8.65
N TRP A 1059 -41.96 -20.39 -9.13
CA TRP A 1059 -43.03 -20.51 -10.14
C TRP A 1059 -44.41 -20.88 -9.55
N ALA A 1060 -44.50 -21.12 -8.24
CA ALA A 1060 -45.77 -21.36 -7.55
C ALA A 1060 -46.51 -20.08 -7.09
N LEU A 1061 -45.94 -18.88 -7.36
CA LEU A 1061 -46.48 -17.59 -6.88
C LEU A 1061 -46.89 -16.60 -7.98
N ILE A 1062 -46.79 -16.98 -9.26
CA ILE A 1062 -47.27 -16.15 -10.39
C ILE A 1062 -48.48 -16.78 -11.11
N GLY A 1063 -48.85 -18.02 -10.78
CA GLY A 1063 -50.03 -18.71 -11.30
C GLY A 1063 -51.34 -18.50 -10.51
N THR A 1064 -51.33 -17.70 -9.44
CA THR A 1064 -52.50 -17.52 -8.53
C THR A 1064 -52.89 -16.05 -8.32
N ALA A 1065 -52.57 -15.16 -9.27
CA ALA A 1065 -53.03 -13.76 -9.24
C ALA A 1065 -54.17 -13.45 -10.25
N THR A 1066 -54.57 -14.41 -11.09
CA THR A 1066 -55.66 -14.24 -12.08
C THR A 1066 -56.91 -15.09 -11.81
N ALA A 1067 -57.00 -15.77 -10.65
CA ALA A 1067 -58.14 -16.63 -10.29
C ALA A 1067 -58.80 -16.29 -8.93
N VAL A 1068 -58.56 -15.09 -8.38
CA VAL A 1068 -59.14 -14.66 -7.07
C VAL A 1068 -60.14 -13.50 -7.20
N ALA A 1069 -60.52 -13.09 -8.42
CA ALA A 1069 -61.66 -12.19 -8.64
C ALA A 1069 -63.04 -12.90 -8.68
N GLY A 1070 -63.09 -14.24 -8.53
CA GLY A 1070 -64.31 -15.03 -8.77
C GLY A 1070 -64.93 -15.78 -7.58
N LEU A 1071 -64.36 -15.71 -6.37
CA LEU A 1071 -64.80 -16.57 -5.25
C LEU A 1071 -64.94 -15.80 -3.93
N LEU A 1072 -65.62 -14.65 -3.98
CA LEU A 1072 -66.10 -13.89 -2.82
C LEU A 1072 -67.61 -14.08 -2.55
N VAL A 1073 -68.16 -15.26 -2.91
CA VAL A 1073 -69.52 -15.64 -2.53
C VAL A 1073 -69.52 -17.10 -2.09
N GLY A 1074 -69.63 -17.31 -0.77
CA GLY A 1074 -69.99 -18.60 -0.20
C GLY A 1074 -68.86 -19.31 0.52
N THR A 1075 -68.61 -18.95 1.79
CA THR A 1075 -68.48 -19.92 2.90
C THR A 1075 -68.31 -19.20 4.24
N MET A 1076 -69.36 -18.47 4.61
CA MET A 1076 -69.64 -18.06 6.00
C MET A 1076 -70.25 -19.21 6.83
N LEU A 1077 -69.93 -20.47 6.52
CA LEU A 1077 -70.70 -21.61 7.03
C LEU A 1077 -69.89 -22.85 7.44
N VAL A 1078 -68.68 -22.72 8.01
CA VAL A 1078 -68.05 -23.86 8.71
C VAL A 1078 -67.28 -23.41 9.97
N MET A 1079 -67.82 -22.40 10.66
CA MET A 1079 -67.39 -21.97 12.01
C MET A 1079 -68.20 -22.65 13.13
N SER A 1080 -68.64 -23.91 12.93
CA SER A 1080 -69.54 -24.57 13.90
C SER A 1080 -69.22 -26.02 14.28
N VAL A 1081 -68.13 -26.66 13.81
CA VAL A 1081 -67.95 -28.10 14.09
C VAL A 1081 -66.63 -28.53 14.75
N LEU A 1082 -65.54 -27.76 14.70
CA LEU A 1082 -64.25 -28.24 15.25
C LEU A 1082 -63.74 -27.44 16.45
N LYS A 1083 -64.68 -27.03 17.30
CA LYS A 1083 -64.47 -26.57 18.67
C LYS A 1083 -65.11 -27.55 19.66
N ALA A 1084 -64.81 -28.84 19.51
CA ALA A 1084 -65.08 -29.88 20.51
C ALA A 1084 -64.09 -31.05 20.29
N LEU A 1085 -63.53 -31.58 21.40
CA LEU A 1085 -62.56 -32.70 21.49
C LEU A 1085 -61.10 -32.28 21.20
N ARG A 1086 -60.25 -31.78 22.11
CA ARG A 1086 -59.97 -32.01 23.55
C ARG A 1086 -59.56 -33.46 23.92
N LYS A 1087 -58.29 -33.61 24.33
CA LYS A 1087 -57.67 -34.51 25.33
C LYS A 1087 -56.75 -35.67 24.85
N LYS A 1088 -55.60 -35.75 25.59
CA LYS A 1088 -54.82 -36.95 26.01
C LYS A 1088 -53.94 -37.61 24.93
N LYS A 1089 -52.80 -38.26 25.19
CA LYS A 1089 -51.83 -38.42 26.31
C LYS A 1089 -50.69 -39.34 25.74
N LEU A 1090 -49.45 -39.14 26.19
CA LEU A 1090 -48.36 -40.12 26.47
C LEU A 1090 -47.98 -41.32 25.54
N GLN A 1091 -46.68 -41.35 25.20
CA GLN A 1091 -45.64 -42.42 25.34
C GLN A 1091 -45.73 -43.84 24.75
N SER A 1092 -44.54 -44.28 24.27
CA SER A 1092 -43.95 -45.65 24.22
C SER A 1092 -44.40 -46.58 23.09
N ARG A 1093 -43.66 -47.60 22.58
CA ARG A 1093 -42.23 -47.97 22.40
C ARG A 1093 -42.28 -49.32 21.65
N SER A 1094 -41.37 -49.59 20.70
CA SER A 1094 -40.98 -50.93 20.16
C SER A 1094 -42.03 -51.70 19.32
N LEU A 1095 -41.75 -52.69 18.45
CA LEU A 1095 -40.57 -53.27 17.77
C LEU A 1095 -41.12 -54.27 16.71
N SER A 1096 -40.26 -54.61 15.74
CA SER A 1096 -40.13 -55.91 15.01
C SER A 1096 -41.07 -56.36 13.87
N GLY A 1097 -40.41 -56.89 12.83
CA GLY A 1097 -40.88 -57.79 11.75
C GLY A 1097 -40.25 -57.42 10.39
N ILE A 1098 -38.98 -57.73 10.11
CA ILE A 1098 -38.40 -58.96 9.51
C ILE A 1098 -38.88 -59.24 8.06
N SER A 1099 -37.96 -59.17 7.07
CA SER A 1099 -37.41 -60.34 6.32
C SER A 1099 -36.38 -59.94 5.23
N GLU A 1100 -35.24 -60.65 5.23
CA GLU A 1100 -34.47 -61.22 4.06
C GLU A 1100 -33.77 -60.27 3.04
N ASP A 1101 -32.56 -60.52 2.48
CA ASP A 1101 -31.44 -61.46 2.68
C ASP A 1101 -30.30 -61.17 1.63
N PHE A 1102 -29.05 -61.67 1.88
CA PHE A 1102 -27.85 -61.86 0.99
C PHE A 1102 -26.94 -60.65 0.56
N GLU A 1103 -25.71 -60.47 1.11
CA GLU A 1103 -24.34 -61.06 0.85
C GLU A 1103 -23.51 -60.29 -0.24
N LEU A 1104 -22.49 -59.47 0.10
CA LEU A 1104 -21.04 -59.71 0.40
C LEU A 1104 -20.16 -60.03 -0.85
N PRO A 1105 -18.81 -59.82 -0.85
CA PRO A 1105 -17.92 -59.49 0.27
C PRO A 1105 -16.86 -58.38 0.04
N ALA A 1106 -16.25 -57.99 1.16
CA ALA A 1106 -14.91 -57.44 1.28
C ALA A 1106 -13.98 -58.52 1.88
N GLU A 1107 -12.67 -58.40 1.68
CA GLU A 1107 -11.61 -58.96 2.53
C GLU A 1107 -10.39 -58.02 2.41
N ALA A 1108 -9.47 -57.81 3.37
CA ALA A 1108 -9.32 -58.05 4.82
C ALA A 1108 -7.93 -57.41 5.14
N GLU A 1109 -7.74 -56.59 6.20
CA GLU A 1109 -7.15 -56.94 7.52
C GLU A 1109 -5.76 -57.63 7.48
N SER A 1110 -4.77 -57.42 8.37
CA SER A 1110 -4.64 -56.73 9.67
C SER A 1110 -3.18 -56.81 10.20
N THR A 1111 -2.90 -56.04 11.27
CA THR A 1111 -2.03 -56.30 12.46
C THR A 1111 -0.48 -56.10 12.49
N GLU A 1112 -0.08 -55.15 13.36
CA GLU A 1112 0.96 -55.11 14.42
C GLU A 1112 2.26 -55.96 14.35
N MET A 1113 3.44 -55.32 14.53
CA MET A 1113 4.25 -55.24 15.78
C MET A 1113 5.73 -54.83 15.55
N ALA A 1114 6.18 -53.85 16.33
CA ALA A 1114 7.47 -53.69 17.02
C ALA A 1114 8.88 -53.84 16.34
N SER A 1115 9.69 -52.80 16.61
CA SER A 1115 11.11 -52.81 17.06
C SER A 1115 12.29 -52.79 16.07
N GLY A 1116 13.33 -52.02 16.45
CA GLY A 1116 14.75 -52.26 16.09
C GLY A 1116 15.35 -51.38 14.99
N THR A 1117 15.87 -50.18 15.29
CA THR A 1117 17.31 -49.89 15.48
C THR A 1117 18.22 -49.94 14.24
N ALA A 1118 18.76 -48.75 13.93
CA ALA A 1118 20.17 -48.41 13.72
C ALA A 1118 20.87 -48.61 12.36
N ALA A 1119 21.52 -47.49 11.97
CA ALA A 1119 22.80 -47.37 11.26
C ALA A 1119 22.83 -47.80 9.78
N ALA A 1120 23.62 -47.21 8.88
CA ALA A 1120 24.42 -46.00 8.81
C ALA A 1120 24.86 -45.86 7.33
N ALA A 1121 25.20 -44.63 6.94
CA ALA A 1121 26.31 -44.27 6.05
C ALA A 1121 26.42 -44.89 4.63
N ASP A 1122 26.43 -43.98 3.65
CA ASP A 1122 27.45 -43.82 2.59
C ASP A 1122 26.90 -43.61 1.16
N THR A 1123 27.00 -42.35 0.74
CA THR A 1123 27.19 -41.82 -0.63
C THR A 1123 28.33 -42.51 -1.41
N PRO A 1124 28.65 -42.11 -2.67
CA PRO A 1124 27.84 -41.73 -3.84
C PRO A 1124 28.38 -42.44 -5.13
N GLY A 1125 27.73 -42.30 -6.30
CA GLY A 1125 28.41 -42.71 -7.53
C GLY A 1125 27.62 -42.70 -8.84
N TYR A 1126 27.68 -41.57 -9.54
CA TYR A 1126 27.87 -41.40 -10.98
C TYR A 1126 27.33 -42.43 -12.01
N ALA A 1127 26.49 -41.87 -12.88
CA ALA A 1127 26.60 -41.87 -14.35
C ALA A 1127 25.79 -42.88 -15.19
N THR A 1128 25.33 -42.32 -16.33
CA THR A 1128 24.96 -42.93 -17.62
C THR A 1128 23.54 -43.52 -17.83
N VAL A 1129 22.67 -42.65 -18.38
CA VAL A 1129 21.74 -42.80 -19.54
C VAL A 1129 22.22 -43.85 -20.59
N PRO A 1130 21.41 -44.53 -21.47
CA PRO A 1130 20.04 -44.23 -21.98
C PRO A 1130 19.05 -45.42 -22.21
N GLN A 1131 17.82 -45.06 -22.64
CA GLN A 1131 16.91 -45.82 -23.55
C GLN A 1131 16.31 -47.13 -22.97
N GLN A 1132 15.00 -47.41 -22.96
CA GLN A 1132 14.03 -47.35 -24.04
C GLN A 1132 12.64 -47.79 -23.51
N LEU A 1133 11.58 -47.17 -24.04
CA LEU A 1133 10.30 -47.78 -24.46
C LEU A 1133 9.33 -48.45 -23.44
N ARG A 1134 8.15 -47.83 -23.42
CA ARG A 1134 6.78 -48.40 -23.55
C ARG A 1134 5.96 -48.73 -22.30
N SER A 1135 4.82 -48.02 -22.27
CA SER A 1135 3.46 -48.44 -21.90
C SER A 1135 3.21 -48.93 -20.48
N GLN A 1136 2.52 -48.12 -19.67
CA GLN A 1136 1.06 -48.08 -19.61
C GLN A 1136 0.58 -46.72 -19.10
#